data_AF-A0A1H0PQK2-F1
#
_entry.id   AF-A0A1H0PQK2-F1
#
_cell.length_a   1.000
_cell.length_b   1.000
_cell.length_c   1.000
_cell.angle_alpha   90.00
_cell.angle_beta   90.00
_cell.angle_gamma   90.00
#
_symmetry.space_group_name_H-M   'P 1'
#
loop_
_entity.id
_entity.type
_entity.pdbx_description
1 polymer ?
#
loop_
_entity_poly.entity_id
_entity_poly.type
_entity_poly.pdbx_seq_one_letter_code
_entity_poly.pdbx_strand_id
1 'polypeptide(L)'
;MIDSVEHAAATPEQAQPFRELGLKDDEYARIREILGRRPTDAELAMYSVMWSEHCSYKSSKVHWKHWSANTTPEMKAKMLAGIGENAGVVDIGDGWAVTFKLESHNHPSYVEPYQGAATGVGGIVRDIMAMGARPLAVMDPLRFGAADHPDTKRVLPGVVAGIGGYGNCLGLPNIGGEVVFDSSYQGNPLVNALCVGAMRSEDLHLAHASGTGNKVILFGARTGLDGIGGVSVLASETFSGDEGGTGRKKLPAVQVGDPFTEKVLIECCLELFREGIVVGIQDLGGAGLSCATSELASAGDGGMHVELDRVPLRATGMTPAEILSSESQERMCAVVKPSDVDAFMRVCEKWDVIATEIGEVTEGDRLIITWQGETVVDVPPRTVAHEGPMYERPIARPADQDDLIADGAEKLARPSTSDELRAEVLRMISSPNLASRRWVTEQYDRYVRGGTVLAQPSDSGMIRIDEETGRGVALATDCNARFVKLDPYTGTQLALAEAYRNVAVSGATPLAVTNCLNFGSPEDPGVMWQFEQAVRGLAEGCKELGIPVTGGNVSFYNQTGSTAILPTPVVGVLGVIDDVRRRIPTGIGAEAGETLLLLGDTRDEFGGSEWAHVVHGHLGGVPPKVDLAREKLIGEILVAGSRDGMISAAHDLSDGGLVQTLVETCLIGEVGARVFLDPDQDPFVQLFSESAGRVLVAVPRSEELRFTEMCAARGLPCRRTGVVDPESEALEIQDVATFPLEELRTAWEGTLPALFG
;
A
#
# COMPACT_ATOMS: atom_id res chain seq x y z
N MET A 1 -31.43 15.19 27.56
CA MET A 1 -30.51 15.47 28.69
C MET A 1 -29.14 15.09 28.18
N ILE A 2 -28.14 15.96 28.34
CA ILE A 2 -26.77 15.66 27.90
C ILE A 2 -26.24 14.52 28.78
N ASP A 3 -25.65 13.49 28.19
CA ASP A 3 -25.05 12.41 28.95
C ASP A 3 -23.66 12.85 29.45
N SER A 4 -23.64 13.64 30.52
CA SER A 4 -22.42 14.14 31.15
C SER A 4 -21.79 13.12 32.10
N VAL A 5 -20.54 13.33 32.49
CA VAL A 5 -19.81 12.51 33.47
C VAL A 5 -20.57 12.40 34.80
N GLU A 6 -21.16 13.50 35.25
CA GLU A 6 -21.99 13.53 36.47
C GLU A 6 -23.28 12.71 36.29
N HIS A 7 -23.94 12.84 35.13
CA HIS A 7 -25.12 12.03 34.82
C HIS A 7 -24.80 10.53 34.75
N ALA A 8 -23.67 10.18 34.14
CA ALA A 8 -23.19 8.80 34.05
C ALA A 8 -22.90 8.18 35.41
N ALA A 9 -22.32 8.94 36.34
CA ALA A 9 -22.14 8.50 37.73
C ALA A 9 -23.48 8.31 38.46
N ALA A 10 -24.49 9.14 38.16
CA ALA A 10 -25.81 9.07 38.79
C ALA A 10 -26.72 7.97 38.21
N THR A 11 -26.45 7.46 37.00
CA THR A 11 -27.26 6.43 36.33
C THR A 11 -26.46 5.15 35.97
N PRO A 12 -25.85 4.45 36.95
CA PRO A 12 -24.94 3.32 36.69
C PRO A 12 -25.58 2.13 35.96
N GLU A 13 -26.90 1.98 36.07
CA GLU A 13 -27.69 0.87 35.50
C GLU A 13 -28.35 1.23 34.15
N GLN A 14 -28.10 2.42 33.61
CA GLN A 14 -28.63 2.80 32.30
C GLN A 14 -28.02 1.90 31.21
N ALA A 15 -28.87 1.23 30.44
CA ALA A 15 -28.44 0.38 29.34
C ALA A 15 -27.81 1.21 28.22
N GLN A 16 -26.69 0.72 27.66
CA GLN A 16 -25.96 1.36 26.57
C GLN A 16 -25.77 0.38 25.40
N PRO A 17 -25.80 0.85 24.14
CA PRO A 17 -25.76 0.00 22.95
C PRO A 17 -24.34 -0.42 22.54
N PHE A 18 -23.47 -0.80 23.48
CA PHE A 18 -22.04 -1.05 23.22
C PHE A 18 -21.78 -2.14 22.16
N ARG A 19 -22.63 -3.18 22.11
CA ARG A 19 -22.53 -4.24 21.07
C ARG A 19 -22.84 -3.73 19.67
N GLU A 20 -23.79 -2.80 19.54
CA GLU A 20 -24.10 -2.15 18.25
C GLU A 20 -22.97 -1.23 17.77
N LEU A 21 -22.05 -0.88 18.68
CA LEU A 21 -20.84 -0.11 18.40
C LEU A 21 -19.61 -1.03 18.23
N GLY A 22 -19.79 -2.35 18.09
CA GLY A 22 -18.70 -3.29 17.84
C GLY A 22 -17.86 -3.70 19.06
N LEU A 23 -18.27 -3.33 20.29
CA LEU A 23 -17.59 -3.74 21.51
C LEU A 23 -18.09 -5.08 22.05
N LYS A 24 -17.17 -5.88 22.59
CA LYS A 24 -17.48 -7.11 23.33
C LYS A 24 -17.87 -6.83 24.79
N ASP A 25 -18.51 -7.79 25.44
CA ASP A 25 -18.98 -7.66 26.83
C ASP A 25 -17.82 -7.42 27.82
N ASP A 26 -16.68 -8.09 27.60
CA ASP A 26 -15.45 -7.93 28.39
C ASP A 26 -14.76 -6.59 28.13
N GLU A 27 -14.74 -6.12 26.89
CA GLU A 27 -14.24 -4.79 26.53
C GLU A 27 -15.08 -3.69 27.23
N TYR A 28 -16.40 -3.79 27.20
CA TYR A 28 -17.29 -2.85 27.91
C TYR A 28 -17.11 -2.89 29.43
N ALA A 29 -16.99 -4.09 30.01
CA ALA A 29 -16.71 -4.24 31.44
C ALA A 29 -15.38 -3.56 31.83
N ARG A 30 -14.32 -3.76 31.02
CA ARG A 30 -13.02 -3.13 31.23
C ARG A 30 -13.09 -1.60 31.14
N ILE A 31 -13.86 -1.05 30.20
CA ILE A 31 -14.10 0.41 30.11
C ILE A 31 -14.74 0.93 31.41
N ARG A 32 -15.74 0.21 31.95
CA ARG A 32 -16.37 0.60 33.22
C ARG A 32 -15.40 0.56 34.39
N GLU A 33 -14.51 -0.43 34.43
CA GLU A 33 -13.47 -0.53 35.45
C GLU A 33 -12.47 0.63 35.36
N ILE A 34 -12.00 0.95 34.15
CA ILE A 34 -11.07 2.08 33.90
C ILE A 34 -11.68 3.41 34.37
N LEU A 35 -12.96 3.63 34.09
CA LEU A 35 -13.64 4.88 34.42
C LEU A 35 -14.21 4.92 35.85
N GLY A 36 -14.37 3.76 36.51
CA GLY A 36 -15.02 3.65 37.81
C GLY A 36 -16.54 3.92 37.79
N ARG A 37 -17.14 3.98 36.59
CA ARG A 37 -18.57 4.25 36.33
C ARG A 37 -18.94 3.72 34.95
N ARG A 38 -20.22 3.83 34.55
CA ARG A 38 -20.54 3.65 33.13
C ARG A 38 -19.90 4.79 32.31
N PRO A 39 -19.43 4.52 31.06
CA PRO A 39 -19.02 5.59 30.17
C PRO A 39 -20.21 6.49 29.82
N THR A 40 -19.94 7.75 29.46
CA THR A 40 -20.92 8.57 28.71
C THR A 40 -21.09 8.00 27.30
N ASP A 41 -22.13 8.44 26.58
CA ASP A 41 -22.29 8.08 25.16
C ASP A 41 -21.08 8.53 24.30
N ALA A 42 -20.46 9.67 24.64
CA ALA A 42 -19.26 10.18 23.97
C ALA A 42 -18.02 9.30 24.26
N GLU A 43 -17.80 8.96 25.52
CA GLU A 43 -16.69 8.08 25.92
C GLU A 43 -16.86 6.68 25.33
N LEU A 44 -18.08 6.15 25.34
CA LEU A 44 -18.37 4.84 24.77
C LEU A 44 -18.07 4.81 23.26
N ALA A 45 -18.46 5.86 22.54
CA ALA A 45 -18.14 6.01 21.13
C ALA A 45 -16.63 6.10 20.90
N MET A 46 -15.90 6.92 21.68
CA MET A 46 -14.44 7.03 21.60
C MET A 46 -13.73 5.69 21.83
N TYR A 47 -14.09 4.97 22.89
CA TYR A 47 -13.52 3.65 23.15
C TYR A 47 -13.87 2.64 22.06
N SER A 48 -15.12 2.64 21.57
CA SER A 48 -15.56 1.76 20.48
C SER A 48 -14.71 1.92 19.23
N VAL A 49 -14.50 3.15 18.77
CA VAL A 49 -13.72 3.40 17.55
C VAL A 49 -12.23 3.14 17.77
N MET A 50 -11.67 3.56 18.90
CA MET A 50 -10.24 3.40 19.17
C MET A 50 -9.84 1.96 19.51
N TRP A 51 -10.75 1.15 20.07
CA TRP A 51 -10.53 -0.28 20.33
C TRP A 51 -11.03 -1.19 19.19
N SER A 52 -11.45 -0.62 18.06
CA SER A 52 -11.75 -1.37 16.84
C SER A 52 -10.51 -2.10 16.31
N GLU A 53 -10.69 -3.14 15.48
CA GLU A 53 -9.55 -3.84 14.87
C GLU A 53 -8.71 -2.88 14.01
N HIS A 54 -9.39 -1.99 13.28
CA HIS A 54 -8.77 -1.00 12.39
C HIS A 54 -7.84 -0.03 13.12
N CYS A 55 -8.25 0.53 14.27
CA CYS A 55 -7.42 1.51 14.99
C CYS A 55 -6.42 0.86 15.95
N SER A 56 -6.84 -0.19 16.66
CA SER A 56 -6.02 -0.78 17.74
C SER A 56 -5.06 -1.88 17.30
N TYR A 57 -5.31 -2.46 16.11
CA TYR A 57 -4.59 -3.64 15.62
C TYR A 57 -4.65 -4.82 16.59
N LYS A 58 -5.73 -4.95 17.36
CA LYS A 58 -5.82 -5.85 18.53
C LYS A 58 -5.49 -7.32 18.23
N SER A 59 -5.68 -7.80 17.01
CA SER A 59 -5.34 -9.17 16.61
C SER A 59 -3.95 -9.29 15.94
N SER A 60 -3.40 -8.21 15.37
CA SER A 60 -2.09 -8.24 14.69
C SER A 60 -0.92 -7.74 15.54
N LYS A 61 -1.17 -6.85 16.51
CA LYS A 61 -0.15 -6.17 17.32
C LYS A 61 0.80 -7.12 18.03
N VAL A 62 0.32 -8.28 18.49
CA VAL A 62 1.15 -9.33 19.13
C VAL A 62 2.22 -9.90 18.21
N HIS A 63 2.02 -9.82 16.89
CA HIS A 63 2.94 -10.34 15.88
C HIS A 63 4.02 -9.32 15.49
N TRP A 64 3.90 -8.05 15.87
CA TRP A 64 4.91 -7.02 15.58
C TRP A 64 6.26 -7.29 16.27
N LYS A 65 6.29 -8.19 17.26
CA LYS A 65 7.52 -8.76 17.82
C LYS A 65 8.44 -9.37 16.76
N HIS A 66 7.90 -9.85 15.64
CA HIS A 66 8.70 -10.38 14.53
C HIS A 66 9.49 -9.28 13.82
N TRP A 67 8.92 -8.08 13.64
CA TRP A 67 9.63 -6.92 13.09
C TRP A 67 10.78 -6.50 14.00
N SER A 68 10.49 -6.32 15.29
CA SER A 68 11.49 -5.85 16.26
C SER A 68 12.61 -6.85 16.48
N ALA A 69 12.31 -8.16 16.48
CA ALA A 69 13.31 -9.23 16.61
C ALA A 69 14.23 -9.37 15.39
N ASN A 70 13.77 -8.96 14.21
CA ASN A 70 14.51 -9.11 12.95
C ASN A 70 15.13 -7.81 12.42
N THR A 71 14.89 -6.66 13.05
CA THR A 71 15.50 -5.40 12.64
C THR A 71 16.91 -5.25 13.21
N THR A 72 17.94 -5.29 12.35
CA THR A 72 19.35 -5.17 12.75
C THR A 72 19.77 -3.70 13.03
N PRO A 73 20.90 -3.46 13.72
CA PRO A 73 21.44 -2.11 13.91
C PRO A 73 21.68 -1.35 12.59
N GLU A 74 22.17 -2.04 11.56
CA GLU A 74 22.41 -1.45 10.23
C GLU A 74 21.10 -1.01 9.57
N MET A 75 20.03 -1.79 9.73
CA MET A 75 18.70 -1.43 9.25
C MET A 75 18.15 -0.20 10.01
N LYS A 76 18.33 -0.14 11.33
CA LYS A 76 17.90 1.02 12.13
C LYS A 76 18.63 2.30 11.73
N ALA A 77 19.90 2.22 11.38
CA ALA A 77 20.69 3.38 10.94
C ALA A 77 20.17 4.04 9.64
N LYS A 78 19.33 3.34 8.87
CA LYS A 78 18.70 3.87 7.64
C LYS A 78 17.39 4.62 7.92
N MET A 79 16.79 4.45 9.10
CA MET A 79 15.50 5.04 9.46
C MET A 79 15.71 6.27 10.34
N LEU A 80 15.05 7.37 9.99
CA LEU A 80 14.93 8.56 10.81
C LEU A 80 13.68 8.49 11.71
N ALA A 81 12.63 7.84 11.22
CA ALA A 81 11.43 7.48 11.95
C ALA A 81 10.91 6.12 11.46
N GLY A 82 10.29 5.34 12.33
CA GLY A 82 9.80 3.98 12.02
C GLY A 82 8.44 3.70 12.63
N ILE A 83 8.15 2.41 12.85
CA ILE A 83 6.88 1.94 13.42
C ILE A 83 6.53 2.70 14.71
N GLY A 84 5.36 3.36 14.71
CA GLY A 84 4.84 4.15 15.82
C GLY A 84 4.56 5.61 15.47
N GLU A 85 5.16 6.11 14.38
CA GLU A 85 4.82 7.41 13.77
C GLU A 85 3.81 7.21 12.62
N ASN A 86 3.18 8.30 12.13
CA ASN A 86 2.16 8.23 11.06
C ASN A 86 2.70 7.58 9.79
N ALA A 87 3.96 7.85 9.42
CA ALA A 87 4.64 7.21 8.31
C ALA A 87 6.14 7.05 8.58
N GLY A 88 6.74 6.01 7.99
CA GLY A 88 8.16 5.71 8.14
C GLY A 88 9.04 6.64 7.30
N VAL A 89 10.14 7.13 7.87
CA VAL A 89 11.04 8.11 7.25
C VAL A 89 12.44 7.54 7.11
N VAL A 90 13.03 7.66 5.93
CA VAL A 90 14.38 7.17 5.62
C VAL A 90 15.27 8.28 5.08
N ASP A 91 16.55 8.22 5.45
CA ASP A 91 17.58 9.09 4.89
C ASP A 91 17.97 8.57 3.49
N ILE A 92 17.87 9.44 2.49
CA ILE A 92 18.23 9.12 1.11
C ILE A 92 19.53 9.79 0.66
N GLY A 93 20.25 10.46 1.56
CA GLY A 93 21.50 11.18 1.29
C GLY A 93 21.31 12.65 0.91
N ASP A 94 22.42 13.41 0.88
CA ASP A 94 22.47 14.84 0.54
C ASP A 94 21.53 15.75 1.38
N GLY A 95 21.24 15.31 2.61
CA GLY A 95 20.34 16.00 3.55
C GLY A 95 18.87 15.92 3.15
N TRP A 96 18.50 14.96 2.31
CA TRP A 96 17.11 14.64 1.97
C TRP A 96 16.62 13.44 2.75
N ALA A 97 15.37 13.51 3.19
CA ALA A 97 14.63 12.41 3.76
C ALA A 97 13.38 12.13 2.91
N VAL A 98 12.99 10.87 2.85
CA VAL A 98 11.78 10.44 2.16
C VAL A 98 10.91 9.65 3.12
N THR A 99 9.62 9.92 3.06
CA THR A 99 8.57 9.16 3.74
C THR A 99 7.69 8.49 2.71
N PHE A 100 7.25 7.28 3.04
CA PHE A 100 6.34 6.52 2.20
C PHE A 100 5.53 5.56 3.07
N LYS A 101 4.26 5.39 2.73
CA LYS A 101 3.33 4.53 3.45
C LYS A 101 2.35 3.93 2.47
N LEU A 102 1.86 2.74 2.80
CA LEU A 102 0.84 2.02 2.04
C LEU A 102 -0.34 1.75 3.00
N GLU A 103 -1.55 2.10 2.58
CA GLU A 103 -2.80 1.90 3.32
C GLU A 103 -3.86 1.18 2.47
N SER A 104 -5.01 0.85 3.08
CA SER A 104 -6.14 0.19 2.42
C SER A 104 -7.46 0.88 2.66
N HIS A 105 -8.33 0.92 1.65
CA HIS A 105 -9.70 1.43 1.71
C HIS A 105 -10.70 0.40 1.13
N ASN A 106 -10.55 -0.87 1.50
CA ASN A 106 -11.24 -2.02 0.89
C ASN A 106 -12.77 -1.97 1.02
N HIS A 107 -13.30 -2.04 2.25
CA HIS A 107 -14.75 -2.07 2.48
C HIS A 107 -15.48 -0.83 1.96
N PRO A 108 -14.99 0.42 2.16
CA PRO A 108 -15.59 1.60 1.56
C PRO A 108 -15.64 1.51 0.03
N SER A 109 -14.56 1.05 -0.61
CA SER A 109 -14.47 0.93 -2.07
C SER A 109 -15.36 -0.16 -2.65
N TYR A 110 -15.76 -1.17 -1.87
CA TYR A 110 -16.76 -2.12 -2.31
C TYR A 110 -18.17 -1.51 -2.37
N VAL A 111 -18.50 -0.73 -1.32
CA VAL A 111 -19.84 -0.13 -1.12
C VAL A 111 -20.05 1.07 -2.06
N GLU A 112 -19.11 2.00 -2.07
CA GLU A 112 -19.10 3.17 -2.96
C GLU A 112 -17.70 3.29 -3.58
N PRO A 113 -17.48 2.73 -4.78
CA PRO A 113 -16.16 2.59 -5.38
C PRO A 113 -15.42 3.91 -5.64
N TYR A 114 -16.12 4.96 -6.06
CA TYR A 114 -15.47 6.22 -6.40
C TYR A 114 -14.96 6.91 -5.14
N GLN A 115 -15.84 7.10 -4.17
CA GLN A 115 -15.54 7.80 -2.94
C GLN A 115 -14.61 7.00 -2.05
N GLY A 116 -14.80 5.69 -1.93
CA GLY A 116 -13.92 4.83 -1.15
C GLY A 116 -12.46 4.90 -1.62
N ALA A 117 -12.25 4.89 -2.94
CA ALA A 117 -10.92 5.00 -3.51
C ALA A 117 -10.35 6.43 -3.43
N ALA A 118 -11.17 7.44 -3.70
CA ALA A 118 -10.77 8.85 -3.62
C ALA A 118 -10.33 9.24 -2.19
N THR A 119 -11.10 8.85 -1.17
CA THR A 119 -10.74 9.13 0.24
C THR A 119 -9.57 8.29 0.71
N GLY A 120 -9.33 7.12 0.12
CA GLY A 120 -8.10 6.33 0.35
C GLY A 120 -6.85 7.07 -0.12
N VAL A 121 -6.89 7.70 -1.30
CA VAL A 121 -5.79 8.56 -1.79
C VAL A 121 -5.61 9.79 -0.90
N GLY A 122 -6.68 10.46 -0.48
CA GLY A 122 -6.59 11.60 0.43
C GLY A 122 -6.01 11.23 1.81
N GLY A 123 -6.46 10.11 2.39
CA GLY A 123 -5.95 9.60 3.67
C GLY A 123 -4.43 9.45 3.66
N ILE A 124 -3.92 8.69 2.69
CA ILE A 124 -2.47 8.42 2.60
C ILE A 124 -1.64 9.67 2.30
N VAL A 125 -2.21 10.65 1.59
CA VAL A 125 -1.55 11.95 1.35
C VAL A 125 -1.42 12.76 2.64
N ARG A 126 -2.44 12.72 3.51
CA ARG A 126 -2.40 13.41 4.80
C ARG A 126 -1.39 12.80 5.77
N ASP A 127 -1.24 11.48 5.78
CA ASP A 127 -0.19 10.81 6.57
C ASP A 127 1.21 11.33 6.23
N ILE A 128 1.51 11.41 4.93
CA ILE A 128 2.79 11.90 4.41
C ILE A 128 3.00 13.37 4.78
N MET A 129 1.96 14.18 4.63
CA MET A 129 1.99 15.60 4.97
C MET A 129 2.19 15.84 6.47
N ALA A 130 1.58 15.02 7.34
CA ALA A 130 1.70 15.16 8.80
C ALA A 130 3.15 15.01 9.29
N MET A 131 3.98 14.25 8.57
CA MET A 131 5.42 14.10 8.84
C MET A 131 6.26 15.32 8.41
N GLY A 132 5.66 16.36 7.82
CA GLY A 132 6.37 17.52 7.27
C GLY A 132 6.87 17.34 5.83
N ALA A 133 6.57 16.20 5.20
CA ALA A 133 6.96 15.96 3.81
C ALA A 133 5.94 16.52 2.83
N ARG A 134 6.46 16.99 1.69
CA ARG A 134 5.62 17.31 0.55
C ARG A 134 5.29 16.01 -0.21
N PRO A 135 4.01 15.64 -0.37
CA PRO A 135 3.60 14.54 -1.25
C PRO A 135 4.11 14.77 -2.68
N LEU A 136 4.69 13.74 -3.28
CA LEU A 136 5.33 13.80 -4.60
C LEU A 136 4.64 12.91 -5.64
N ALA A 137 4.19 11.72 -5.25
CA ALA A 137 3.55 10.76 -6.14
C ALA A 137 2.72 9.73 -5.35
N VAL A 138 1.88 8.99 -6.06
CA VAL A 138 1.06 7.88 -5.53
C VAL A 138 1.21 6.61 -6.37
N MET A 139 0.87 5.46 -5.78
CA MET A 139 0.77 4.16 -6.46
C MET A 139 -0.40 3.35 -5.89
N ASP A 140 -1.08 2.54 -6.71
CA ASP A 140 -2.27 1.81 -6.26
C ASP A 140 -2.19 0.30 -6.55
N PRO A 141 -1.92 -0.53 -5.52
CA PRO A 141 -2.08 -1.98 -5.61
C PRO A 141 -3.56 -2.37 -5.51
N LEU A 142 -4.14 -2.81 -6.62
CA LEU A 142 -5.56 -3.13 -6.74
C LEU A 142 -5.79 -4.63 -6.97
N ARG A 143 -6.81 -5.18 -6.31
CA ARG A 143 -7.31 -6.55 -6.52
C ARG A 143 -8.83 -6.54 -6.71
N PHE A 144 -9.31 -7.18 -7.77
CA PHE A 144 -10.73 -7.26 -8.09
C PHE A 144 -11.17 -8.70 -8.34
N GLY A 145 -12.49 -8.91 -8.37
CA GLY A 145 -13.11 -10.15 -8.79
C GLY A 145 -12.72 -10.56 -10.22
N ALA A 146 -13.33 -11.64 -10.73
CA ALA A 146 -13.09 -12.05 -12.11
C ALA A 146 -13.40 -10.89 -13.09
N ALA A 147 -12.53 -10.68 -14.08
CA ALA A 147 -12.57 -9.48 -14.91
C ALA A 147 -13.85 -9.35 -15.76
N ASP A 148 -14.44 -10.49 -16.15
CA ASP A 148 -15.68 -10.57 -16.92
C ASP A 148 -16.95 -10.55 -16.05
N HIS A 149 -16.81 -10.60 -14.72
CA HIS A 149 -17.94 -10.63 -13.80
C HIS A 149 -18.72 -9.30 -13.80
N PRO A 150 -20.07 -9.32 -13.76
CA PRO A 150 -20.88 -8.10 -13.79
C PRO A 150 -20.56 -7.09 -12.68
N ASP A 151 -20.24 -7.57 -11.48
CA ASP A 151 -19.93 -6.70 -10.35
C ASP A 151 -18.55 -6.03 -10.49
N THR A 152 -17.57 -6.70 -11.10
CA THR A 152 -16.27 -6.10 -11.41
C THR A 152 -16.42 -4.91 -12.37
N LYS A 153 -17.36 -4.99 -13.32
CA LYS A 153 -17.71 -3.86 -14.22
C LYS A 153 -18.33 -2.65 -13.51
N ARG A 154 -18.84 -2.83 -12.29
CA ARG A 154 -19.29 -1.73 -11.42
C ARG A 154 -18.14 -1.18 -10.59
N VAL A 155 -17.37 -2.06 -9.95
CA VAL A 155 -16.37 -1.67 -8.95
C VAL A 155 -15.12 -1.06 -9.60
N LEU A 156 -14.50 -1.74 -10.56
CA LEU A 156 -13.22 -1.31 -11.15
C LEU A 156 -13.30 0.11 -11.74
N PRO A 157 -14.26 0.45 -12.64
CA PRO A 157 -14.30 1.80 -13.22
C PRO A 157 -14.53 2.89 -12.18
N GLY A 158 -15.32 2.60 -11.13
CA GLY A 158 -15.56 3.55 -10.05
C GLY A 158 -14.28 3.81 -9.23
N VAL A 159 -13.55 2.76 -8.84
CA VAL A 159 -12.26 2.88 -8.14
C VAL A 159 -11.25 3.67 -8.99
N VAL A 160 -11.10 3.32 -10.27
CA VAL A 160 -10.17 4.00 -11.18
C VAL A 160 -10.53 5.49 -11.32
N ALA A 161 -11.82 5.80 -11.52
CA ALA A 161 -12.27 7.18 -11.59
C ALA A 161 -12.08 7.95 -10.28
N GLY A 162 -12.21 7.29 -9.12
CA GLY A 162 -11.99 7.87 -7.80
C GLY A 162 -10.52 8.24 -7.56
N ILE A 163 -9.62 7.30 -7.81
CA ILE A 163 -8.16 7.50 -7.73
C ILE A 163 -7.73 8.65 -8.63
N GLY A 164 -8.10 8.57 -9.92
CA GLY A 164 -7.75 9.61 -10.90
C GLY A 164 -8.39 10.95 -10.54
N GLY A 165 -9.64 10.96 -10.08
CA GLY A 165 -10.35 12.15 -9.65
C GLY A 165 -9.62 12.90 -8.53
N TYR A 166 -9.15 12.18 -7.51
CA TYR A 166 -8.47 12.79 -6.38
C TYR A 166 -7.02 13.16 -6.70
N GLY A 167 -6.22 12.20 -7.19
CA GLY A 167 -4.80 12.39 -7.48
C GLY A 167 -4.54 13.47 -8.55
N ASN A 168 -5.32 13.48 -9.63
CA ASN A 168 -5.16 14.48 -10.70
C ASN A 168 -5.51 15.89 -10.21
N CYS A 169 -6.54 16.05 -9.37
CA CYS A 169 -6.93 17.35 -8.81
C CYS A 169 -5.90 17.88 -7.80
N LEU A 170 -5.29 17.00 -7.01
CA LEU A 170 -4.16 17.35 -6.13
C LEU A 170 -2.90 17.73 -6.92
N GLY A 171 -2.77 17.22 -8.14
CA GLY A 171 -1.56 17.34 -8.93
C GLY A 171 -0.45 16.39 -8.46
N LEU A 172 -0.84 15.16 -8.08
CA LEU A 172 0.08 14.08 -7.76
C LEU A 172 0.07 13.05 -8.89
N PRO A 173 1.22 12.82 -9.54
CA PRO A 173 1.33 11.77 -10.54
C PRO A 173 1.16 10.40 -9.90
N ASN A 174 0.42 9.53 -10.57
CA ASN A 174 0.44 8.11 -10.29
C ASN A 174 1.58 7.46 -11.06
N ILE A 175 2.54 6.89 -10.33
CA ILE A 175 3.80 6.37 -10.89
C ILE A 175 3.85 4.85 -10.97
N GLY A 176 2.78 4.14 -10.60
CA GLY A 176 2.68 2.69 -10.73
C GLY A 176 1.67 2.07 -9.77
N GLY A 177 1.78 0.76 -9.56
CA GLY A 177 0.82 -0.01 -8.77
C GLY A 177 0.56 -1.36 -9.44
N GLU A 178 -0.53 -2.00 -9.06
CA GLU A 178 -0.88 -3.34 -9.56
C GLU A 178 -2.38 -3.40 -9.88
N VAL A 179 -2.76 -4.25 -10.83
CA VAL A 179 -4.16 -4.62 -11.06
C VAL A 179 -4.19 -6.11 -11.28
N VAL A 180 -4.85 -6.86 -10.39
CA VAL A 180 -5.00 -8.31 -10.51
C VAL A 180 -6.46 -8.69 -10.34
N PHE A 181 -6.89 -9.66 -11.13
CA PHE A 181 -8.24 -10.21 -11.14
C PHE A 181 -8.20 -11.65 -10.62
N ASP A 182 -9.01 -11.94 -9.61
CA ASP A 182 -9.27 -13.30 -9.12
C ASP A 182 -10.65 -13.35 -8.46
N SER A 183 -11.40 -14.43 -8.69
CA SER A 183 -12.77 -14.56 -8.17
C SER A 183 -12.88 -14.52 -6.64
N SER A 184 -11.80 -14.79 -5.90
CA SER A 184 -11.74 -14.67 -4.44
C SER A 184 -12.00 -13.25 -3.92
N TYR A 185 -11.77 -12.22 -4.75
CA TYR A 185 -11.99 -10.82 -4.38
C TYR A 185 -13.39 -10.29 -4.76
N GLN A 186 -14.30 -11.12 -5.27
CA GLN A 186 -15.56 -10.65 -5.85
C GLN A 186 -16.44 -9.85 -4.89
N GLY A 187 -16.48 -10.23 -3.61
CA GLY A 187 -17.22 -9.51 -2.56
C GLY A 187 -16.35 -8.64 -1.65
N ASN A 188 -15.03 -8.65 -1.87
CA ASN A 188 -14.03 -7.93 -1.06
C ASN A 188 -12.88 -7.48 -1.98
N PRO A 189 -13.09 -6.49 -2.86
CA PRO A 189 -12.00 -5.90 -3.63
C PRO A 189 -10.99 -5.27 -2.69
N LEU A 190 -9.71 -5.28 -3.08
CA LEU A 190 -8.66 -4.59 -2.35
C LEU A 190 -8.28 -3.32 -3.10
N VAL A 191 -8.34 -2.20 -2.38
CA VAL A 191 -7.97 -0.89 -2.89
C VAL A 191 -6.95 -0.34 -1.91
N ASN A 192 -5.68 -0.58 -2.22
CA ASN A 192 -4.58 -0.04 -1.45
C ASN A 192 -4.03 1.20 -2.14
N ALA A 193 -3.58 2.17 -1.35
CA ALA A 193 -3.00 3.41 -1.85
C ALA A 193 -1.65 3.65 -1.16
N LEU A 194 -0.63 3.94 -1.96
CA LEU A 194 0.71 4.34 -1.52
C LEU A 194 0.90 5.81 -1.82
N CYS A 195 1.52 6.54 -0.90
CA CYS A 195 2.06 7.86 -1.20
C CYS A 195 3.53 7.95 -0.79
N VAL A 196 4.30 8.70 -1.58
CA VAL A 196 5.68 9.06 -1.28
C VAL A 196 5.82 10.57 -1.19
N GLY A 197 6.52 11.05 -0.16
CA GLY A 197 6.83 12.45 0.05
C GLY A 197 8.29 12.67 0.41
N ALA A 198 8.81 13.87 0.14
CA ALA A 198 10.17 14.24 0.51
C ALA A 198 10.21 15.53 1.33
N MET A 199 11.25 15.63 2.16
CA MET A 199 11.58 16.79 2.99
C MET A 199 13.10 16.89 3.17
N ARG A 200 13.60 18.02 3.67
CA ARG A 200 14.97 18.06 4.20
C ARG A 200 15.01 17.28 5.51
N SER A 201 16.12 16.58 5.77
CA SER A 201 16.25 15.78 7.00
C SER A 201 16.11 16.62 8.28
N GLU A 202 16.43 17.92 8.21
CA GLU A 202 16.29 18.86 9.34
C GLU A 202 14.86 19.35 9.56
N ASP A 203 13.99 19.21 8.56
CA ASP A 203 12.57 19.59 8.61
C ASP A 203 11.69 18.43 9.12
N LEU A 204 12.28 17.33 9.58
CA LEU A 204 11.52 16.21 10.12
C LEU A 204 10.81 16.62 11.42
N HIS A 205 9.49 16.56 11.40
CA HIS A 205 8.64 16.81 12.56
C HIS A 205 8.05 15.49 13.08
N LEU A 206 8.17 15.26 14.39
CA LEU A 206 7.54 14.14 15.08
C LEU A 206 6.30 14.64 15.83
N ALA A 207 5.27 13.80 15.93
CA ALA A 207 4.01 14.17 16.56
C ALA A 207 4.13 14.16 18.11
N HIS A 208 4.53 15.28 18.71
CA HIS A 208 4.56 15.43 20.18
C HIS A 208 3.76 16.65 20.64
N ALA A 209 2.68 16.43 21.40
CA ALA A 209 1.94 17.49 22.08
C ALA A 209 2.56 17.81 23.45
N SER A 210 3.82 18.28 23.45
CA SER A 210 4.48 18.69 24.70
C SER A 210 4.32 20.17 24.98
N GLY A 211 4.24 20.55 26.26
CA GLY A 211 4.19 21.94 26.70
C GLY A 211 2.80 22.40 27.15
N THR A 212 2.58 22.39 28.46
CA THR A 212 1.40 22.96 29.12
C THR A 212 1.11 24.38 28.63
N GLY A 213 -0.17 24.65 28.34
CA GLY A 213 -0.66 25.93 27.84
C GLY A 213 -0.62 26.06 26.32
N ASN A 214 0.00 25.11 25.60
CA ASN A 214 -0.09 25.07 24.14
C ASN A 214 -1.54 24.89 23.69
N LYS A 215 -1.91 25.58 22.62
CA LYS A 215 -3.25 25.60 22.06
C LYS A 215 -3.44 24.46 21.08
N VAL A 216 -4.62 23.87 21.13
CA VAL A 216 -5.07 22.83 20.20
C VAL A 216 -5.96 23.48 19.16
N ILE A 217 -5.54 23.47 17.91
CA ILE A 217 -6.20 24.14 16.80
C ILE A 217 -6.65 23.10 15.78
N LEU A 218 -7.95 23.04 15.51
CA LEU A 218 -8.53 22.27 14.42
C LEU A 218 -8.54 23.16 13.17
N PHE A 219 -8.02 22.66 12.06
CA PHE A 219 -7.99 23.40 10.81
C PHE A 219 -8.29 22.51 9.60
N GLY A 220 -8.79 23.11 8.52
CA GLY A 220 -9.29 22.41 7.33
C GLY A 220 -10.81 22.48 7.19
N ALA A 221 -11.42 21.40 6.70
CA ALA A 221 -12.85 21.34 6.43
C ALA A 221 -13.72 21.31 7.71
N ARG A 222 -15.03 21.57 7.55
CA ARG A 222 -16.01 21.51 8.64
C ARG A 222 -16.46 20.07 8.92
N THR A 223 -16.65 19.77 10.21
CA THR A 223 -17.11 18.48 10.73
C THR A 223 -18.59 18.23 10.42
N GLY A 224 -18.90 17.09 9.83
CA GLY A 224 -20.23 16.64 9.42
C GLY A 224 -20.54 15.21 9.87
N LEU A 225 -21.65 14.64 9.40
CA LEU A 225 -22.11 13.30 9.75
C LEU A 225 -21.49 12.21 8.87
N ASP A 226 -20.23 12.36 8.49
CA ASP A 226 -19.55 11.51 7.50
C ASP A 226 -18.82 10.36 8.17
N GLY A 227 -18.96 9.15 7.61
CA GLY A 227 -18.19 7.97 8.01
C GLY A 227 -18.39 7.48 9.45
N ILE A 228 -19.37 7.99 10.21
CA ILE A 228 -19.58 7.60 11.61
C ILE A 228 -19.86 6.09 11.72
N GLY A 229 -18.95 5.37 12.38
CA GLY A 229 -19.00 3.90 12.52
C GLY A 229 -18.30 3.13 11.39
N GLY A 230 -17.60 3.80 10.48
CA GLY A 230 -16.83 3.19 9.40
C GLY A 230 -15.76 2.23 9.93
N VAL A 231 -14.92 2.69 10.85
CA VAL A 231 -13.82 1.89 11.40
C VAL A 231 -14.26 0.81 12.39
N SER A 232 -15.26 1.08 13.24
CA SER A 232 -15.69 0.15 14.30
C SER A 232 -16.67 -0.91 13.84
N VAL A 233 -17.47 -0.64 12.81
CA VAL A 233 -18.50 -1.58 12.31
C VAL A 233 -18.15 -2.07 10.92
N LEU A 234 -17.96 -1.18 9.94
CA LEU A 234 -17.77 -1.62 8.54
C LEU A 234 -16.41 -2.30 8.31
N ALA A 235 -15.32 -1.75 8.83
CA ALA A 235 -13.96 -2.27 8.62
C ALA A 235 -13.56 -3.38 9.62
N SER A 236 -14.38 -3.64 10.64
CA SER A 236 -14.10 -4.62 11.70
C SER A 236 -15.08 -5.79 11.74
N GLU A 237 -15.99 -5.89 10.75
CA GLU A 237 -16.94 -7.00 10.59
C GLU A 237 -16.94 -7.56 9.16
N THR A 238 -17.46 -8.77 9.00
CA THR A 238 -17.56 -9.49 7.72
C THR A 238 -18.88 -9.19 7.01
N PHE A 239 -18.89 -9.12 5.67
CA PHE A 239 -20.14 -8.96 4.92
C PHE A 239 -21.04 -10.21 5.03
N SER A 240 -22.34 -10.02 5.27
CA SER A 240 -23.31 -11.13 5.27
C SER A 240 -23.69 -11.56 3.85
N GLY A 241 -23.70 -12.86 3.58
CA GLY A 241 -23.97 -13.44 2.24
C GLY A 241 -25.42 -13.36 1.73
N ASP A 242 -26.36 -12.83 2.52
CA ASP A 242 -27.73 -12.59 2.09
C ASP A 242 -27.92 -11.12 1.68
N GLU A 243 -28.02 -10.85 0.37
CA GLU A 243 -28.35 -9.53 -0.18
C GLU A 243 -29.78 -9.02 0.20
N GLY A 244 -30.53 -9.78 1.01
CA GLY A 244 -31.94 -9.53 1.36
C GLY A 244 -32.24 -9.24 2.84
N GLY A 245 -31.23 -9.07 3.70
CA GLY A 245 -31.44 -8.83 5.14
C GLY A 245 -32.10 -7.48 5.44
N THR A 246 -33.27 -7.50 6.08
CA THR A 246 -34.10 -6.34 6.48
C THR A 246 -33.53 -5.50 7.63
N GLY A 247 -32.23 -5.60 7.91
CA GLY A 247 -31.52 -4.68 8.79
C GLY A 247 -31.53 -3.30 8.13
N ARG A 248 -32.29 -2.38 8.72
CA ARG A 248 -32.42 -0.98 8.27
C ARG A 248 -31.04 -0.45 7.89
N LYS A 249 -30.81 -0.21 6.59
CA LYS A 249 -29.62 0.47 6.04
C LYS A 249 -29.39 1.77 6.81
N LYS A 250 -28.61 1.73 7.89
CA LYS A 250 -27.76 2.86 8.27
C LYS A 250 -26.63 2.78 7.26
N LEU A 251 -26.83 3.33 6.07
CA LEU A 251 -25.68 3.76 5.28
C LEU A 251 -25.07 4.88 6.14
N PRO A 252 -23.93 4.67 6.84
CA PRO A 252 -23.19 5.81 7.36
C PRO A 252 -22.96 6.76 6.16
N ALA A 253 -23.06 8.07 6.36
CA ALA A 253 -22.95 8.97 5.22
C ALA A 253 -21.60 8.71 4.55
N VAL A 254 -21.64 8.32 3.28
CA VAL A 254 -20.47 7.99 2.48
C VAL A 254 -19.50 9.16 2.61
N GLN A 255 -18.26 8.88 3.02
CA GLN A 255 -17.22 9.90 3.07
C GLN A 255 -17.05 10.48 1.67
N VAL A 256 -17.10 11.79 1.52
CA VAL A 256 -16.83 12.45 0.24
C VAL A 256 -15.58 13.28 0.41
N GLY A 257 -14.57 13.01 -0.41
CA GLY A 257 -13.34 13.77 -0.43
C GLY A 257 -13.46 15.02 -1.30
N ASP A 258 -12.76 16.09 -0.89
CA ASP A 258 -12.57 17.34 -1.64
C ASP A 258 -11.06 17.57 -1.89
N PRO A 259 -10.53 17.08 -3.02
CA PRO A 259 -9.10 17.22 -3.32
C PRO A 259 -8.66 18.68 -3.51
N PHE A 260 -9.58 19.61 -3.79
CA PHE A 260 -9.23 21.03 -3.91
C PHE A 260 -8.94 21.65 -2.55
N THR A 261 -9.78 21.34 -1.57
CA THR A 261 -9.53 21.73 -0.17
C THR A 261 -8.24 21.09 0.34
N GLU A 262 -8.00 19.81 0.04
CA GLU A 262 -6.77 19.14 0.47
C GLU A 262 -5.52 19.74 -0.17
N LYS A 263 -5.55 20.12 -1.44
CA LYS A 263 -4.42 20.81 -2.09
C LYS A 263 -4.04 22.09 -1.36
N VAL A 264 -5.03 22.88 -0.97
CA VAL A 264 -4.82 24.12 -0.22
C VAL A 264 -4.28 23.83 1.19
N LEU A 265 -4.81 22.79 1.84
CA LEU A 265 -4.36 22.32 3.14
C LEU A 265 -2.88 21.88 3.12
N ILE A 266 -2.43 21.22 2.05
CA ILE A 266 -1.02 20.84 1.84
C ILE A 266 -0.11 22.06 1.85
N GLU A 267 -0.43 23.10 1.07
CA GLU A 267 0.41 24.29 1.02
C GLU A 267 0.39 25.06 2.36
N CYS A 268 -0.75 25.08 3.05
CA CYS A 268 -0.87 25.64 4.40
C CYS A 268 0.04 24.91 5.39
N CYS A 269 -0.05 23.57 5.49
CA CYS A 269 0.79 22.77 6.39
C CYS A 269 2.28 22.96 6.13
N LEU A 270 2.71 22.95 4.86
CA LEU A 270 4.12 23.11 4.51
C LEU A 270 4.65 24.51 4.84
N GLU A 271 3.80 25.56 4.76
CA GLU A 271 4.17 26.90 5.23
C GLU A 271 4.28 26.97 6.75
N LEU A 272 3.34 26.35 7.48
CA LEU A 272 3.37 26.25 8.95
C LEU A 272 4.66 25.57 9.45
N PHE A 273 5.08 24.48 8.81
CA PHE A 273 6.33 23.79 9.14
C PHE A 273 7.55 24.66 8.86
N ARG A 274 7.62 25.27 7.66
CA ARG A 274 8.73 26.15 7.28
C ARG A 274 8.89 27.36 8.21
N GLU A 275 7.80 27.90 8.75
CA GLU A 275 7.86 29.00 9.71
C GLU A 275 8.18 28.56 11.14
N GLY A 276 8.17 27.25 11.42
CA GLY A 276 8.49 26.71 12.75
C GLY A 276 7.47 27.08 13.83
N ILE A 277 6.22 27.34 13.43
CA ILE A 277 5.14 27.82 14.31
C ILE A 277 4.18 26.72 14.79
N VAL A 278 4.54 25.46 14.56
CA VAL A 278 3.80 24.29 15.04
C VAL A 278 4.71 23.42 15.92
N VAL A 279 4.15 22.91 17.02
CA VAL A 279 4.83 21.95 17.90
C VAL A 279 4.61 20.52 17.38
N GLY A 280 3.40 20.25 16.89
CA GLY A 280 3.04 19.00 16.24
C GLY A 280 1.76 19.18 15.43
N ILE A 281 1.61 18.34 14.41
CA ILE A 281 0.43 18.25 13.56
C ILE A 281 0.03 16.78 13.47
N GLN A 282 -1.27 16.49 13.57
CA GLN A 282 -1.87 15.18 13.39
C GLN A 282 -2.97 15.26 12.34
N ASP A 283 -3.11 14.25 11.51
CA ASP A 283 -4.22 14.12 10.59
C ASP A 283 -5.50 13.67 11.33
N LEU A 284 -6.65 13.85 10.68
CA LEU A 284 -7.92 13.27 11.13
C LEU A 284 -8.40 12.26 10.09
N GLY A 285 -7.98 11.01 10.27
CA GLY A 285 -8.48 9.85 9.53
C GLY A 285 -9.57 9.08 10.29
N GLY A 286 -9.36 7.76 10.41
CA GLY A 286 -10.22 6.87 11.18
C GLY A 286 -10.44 7.36 12.62
N ALA A 287 -11.66 7.26 13.12
CA ALA A 287 -12.06 7.77 14.44
C ALA A 287 -11.96 9.30 14.65
N GLY A 288 -11.55 10.09 13.65
CA GLY A 288 -11.65 11.54 13.63
C GLY A 288 -11.00 12.26 14.82
N LEU A 289 -11.75 13.19 15.44
CA LEU A 289 -11.29 13.94 16.60
C LEU A 289 -10.98 13.04 17.81
N SER A 290 -11.64 11.89 17.93
CA SER A 290 -11.38 10.93 19.02
C SER A 290 -9.93 10.44 18.96
N CYS A 291 -9.47 10.06 17.76
CA CYS A 291 -8.11 9.63 17.52
C CYS A 291 -7.13 10.77 17.80
N ALA A 292 -7.27 11.87 17.05
CA ALA A 292 -6.33 12.99 17.13
C ALA A 292 -6.17 13.54 18.56
N THR A 293 -7.26 13.73 19.31
CA THR A 293 -7.17 14.29 20.67
C THR A 293 -6.61 13.28 21.69
N SER A 294 -6.98 12.00 21.59
CA SER A 294 -6.49 10.99 22.53
C SER A 294 -5.02 10.63 22.30
N GLU A 295 -4.58 10.54 21.05
CA GLU A 295 -3.17 10.28 20.71
C GLU A 295 -2.28 11.46 21.06
N LEU A 296 -2.66 12.68 20.68
CA LEU A 296 -1.91 13.88 21.06
C LEU A 296 -1.79 13.99 22.59
N ALA A 297 -2.90 13.83 23.33
CA ALA A 297 -2.87 13.86 24.79
C ALA A 297 -2.06 12.70 25.42
N SER A 298 -2.03 11.53 24.77
CA SER A 298 -1.30 10.34 25.24
C SER A 298 0.21 10.44 24.99
N ALA A 299 0.62 11.09 23.90
CA ALA A 299 2.01 11.32 23.51
C ALA A 299 2.66 12.53 24.22
N GLY A 300 1.85 13.40 24.83
CA GLY A 300 2.29 14.59 25.55
C GLY A 300 2.77 14.33 26.98
N ASP A 301 3.24 15.40 27.63
CA ASP A 301 3.69 15.43 29.03
C ASP A 301 2.61 15.92 30.02
N GLY A 302 1.41 16.22 29.54
CA GLY A 302 0.27 16.75 30.32
C GLY A 302 -1.08 16.21 29.87
N GLY A 303 -2.15 16.81 30.41
CA GLY A 303 -3.53 16.53 30.01
C GLY A 303 -3.95 17.36 28.80
N MET A 304 -5.22 17.26 28.41
CA MET A 304 -5.80 18.08 27.35
C MET A 304 -7.23 18.45 27.69
N HIS A 305 -7.60 19.70 27.46
CA HIS A 305 -8.98 20.17 27.55
C HIS A 305 -9.47 20.61 26.17
N VAL A 306 -10.62 20.08 25.72
CA VAL A 306 -11.23 20.42 24.43
C VAL A 306 -12.69 20.85 24.63
N GLU A 307 -13.10 21.91 23.95
CA GLU A 307 -14.45 22.45 23.96
C GLU A 307 -15.14 22.17 22.62
N LEU A 308 -16.10 21.24 22.60
CA LEU A 308 -16.77 20.85 21.35
C LEU A 308 -17.59 22.00 20.74
N ASP A 309 -18.07 22.97 21.55
CA ASP A 309 -18.84 24.14 21.07
C ASP A 309 -18.04 25.01 20.09
N ARG A 310 -16.71 24.88 20.09
CA ARG A 310 -15.80 25.61 19.20
C ARG A 310 -15.52 24.86 17.90
N VAL A 311 -15.87 23.57 17.79
CA VAL A 311 -15.61 22.78 16.58
C VAL A 311 -16.47 23.30 15.42
N PRO A 312 -15.89 23.65 14.25
CA PRO A 312 -16.66 24.09 13.10
C PRO A 312 -17.53 22.94 12.54
N LEU A 313 -18.86 23.10 12.63
CA LEU A 313 -19.82 22.10 12.14
C LEU A 313 -20.44 22.51 10.80
N ARG A 314 -20.70 21.53 9.93
CA ARG A 314 -21.54 21.70 8.72
C ARG A 314 -22.94 21.13 8.86
N ALA A 315 -23.16 20.25 9.83
CA ALA A 315 -24.49 19.72 10.17
C ALA A 315 -24.98 20.31 11.50
N THR A 316 -26.29 20.57 11.59
CA THR A 316 -26.93 21.09 12.80
C THR A 316 -27.37 19.96 13.72
N GLY A 317 -27.26 20.17 15.03
CA GLY A 317 -27.81 19.23 16.02
C GLY A 317 -26.99 17.95 16.21
N MET A 318 -25.72 17.96 15.81
CA MET A 318 -24.80 16.86 16.07
C MET A 318 -24.61 16.67 17.59
N THR A 319 -24.60 15.42 18.01
CA THR A 319 -24.28 15.01 19.38
C THR A 319 -22.77 15.01 19.63
N PRO A 320 -22.30 15.06 20.89
CA PRO A 320 -20.87 14.95 21.20
C PRO A 320 -20.20 13.72 20.60
N ALA A 321 -20.88 12.57 20.64
CA ALA A 321 -20.38 11.32 20.05
C ALA A 321 -20.22 11.45 18.52
N GLU A 322 -21.20 12.04 17.82
CA GLU A 322 -21.11 12.26 16.37
C GLU A 322 -20.01 13.26 15.99
N ILE A 323 -19.77 14.30 16.78
CA ILE A 323 -18.68 15.27 16.53
C ILE A 323 -17.31 14.59 16.69
N LEU A 324 -17.14 13.79 17.75
CA LEU A 324 -15.89 13.11 18.08
C LEU A 324 -15.55 11.98 17.10
N SER A 325 -16.56 11.21 16.66
CA SER A 325 -16.38 10.05 15.77
C SER A 325 -16.59 10.36 14.29
N SER A 326 -16.79 11.63 13.93
CA SER A 326 -16.92 12.05 12.53
C SER A 326 -15.61 11.85 11.77
N GLU A 327 -15.69 11.19 10.63
CA GLU A 327 -14.58 10.93 9.70
C GLU A 327 -14.67 11.86 8.47
N SER A 328 -15.19 13.09 8.65
CA SER A 328 -15.11 14.13 7.61
C SER A 328 -13.66 14.32 7.17
N GLN A 329 -13.46 14.38 5.86
CA GLN A 329 -12.16 14.42 5.22
C GLN A 329 -11.54 15.84 5.31
N GLU A 330 -10.27 15.98 4.87
CA GLU A 330 -9.54 17.25 4.75
C GLU A 330 -9.45 18.08 6.05
N ARG A 331 -9.19 17.42 7.18
CA ARG A 331 -9.02 18.06 8.49
C ARG A 331 -7.70 17.65 9.13
N MET A 332 -7.10 18.57 9.85
CA MET A 332 -5.87 18.40 10.62
C MET A 332 -6.01 19.02 12.01
N CYS A 333 -5.26 18.51 12.98
CA CYS A 333 -5.16 19.06 14.33
C CYS A 333 -3.72 19.51 14.58
N ALA A 334 -3.52 20.73 15.09
CA ALA A 334 -2.20 21.26 15.42
C ALA A 334 -2.09 21.62 16.89
N VAL A 335 -0.89 21.43 17.45
CA VAL A 335 -0.49 21.95 18.76
C VAL A 335 0.43 23.15 18.54
N VAL A 336 0.04 24.31 19.08
CA VAL A 336 0.67 25.61 18.78
C VAL A 336 0.98 26.36 20.08
N LYS A 337 2.17 26.95 20.18
CA LYS A 337 2.51 27.78 21.35
C LYS A 337 1.63 29.03 21.40
N PRO A 338 1.24 29.52 22.59
CA PRO A 338 0.42 30.73 22.70
C PRO A 338 1.00 31.96 21.98
N SER A 339 2.33 32.09 21.93
CA SER A 339 3.01 33.18 21.21
C SER A 339 2.86 33.12 19.69
N ASP A 340 2.58 31.93 19.15
CA ASP A 340 2.62 31.62 17.73
C ASP A 340 1.21 31.48 17.14
N VAL A 341 0.15 31.47 17.97
CA VAL A 341 -1.25 31.35 17.54
C VAL A 341 -1.62 32.42 16.52
N ASP A 342 -1.29 33.69 16.77
CA ASP A 342 -1.60 34.77 15.82
C ASP A 342 -0.88 34.58 14.48
N ALA A 343 0.33 34.00 14.49
CA ALA A 343 1.06 33.68 13.26
C ALA A 343 0.41 32.50 12.52
N PHE A 344 0.07 31.44 13.25
CA PHE A 344 -0.64 30.28 12.73
C PHE A 344 -1.93 30.68 12.02
N MET A 345 -2.77 31.48 12.69
CA MET A 345 -4.06 31.91 12.14
C MET A 345 -3.88 32.78 10.87
N ARG A 346 -2.83 33.60 10.80
CA ARG A 346 -2.50 34.37 9.58
C ARG A 346 -2.09 33.49 8.41
N VAL A 347 -1.34 32.42 8.65
CA VAL A 347 -0.99 31.45 7.60
C VAL A 347 -2.25 30.74 7.11
N CYS A 348 -3.12 30.29 8.01
CA CYS A 348 -4.39 29.68 7.63
C CYS A 348 -5.28 30.65 6.83
N GLU A 349 -5.41 31.91 7.26
CA GLU A 349 -6.16 32.95 6.53
C GLU A 349 -5.60 33.21 5.13
N LYS A 350 -4.27 33.28 4.99
CA LYS A 350 -3.60 33.46 3.69
C LYS A 350 -3.98 32.37 2.69
N TRP A 351 -4.09 31.14 3.15
CA TRP A 351 -4.46 29.99 2.33
C TRP A 351 -5.97 29.75 2.28
N ASP A 352 -6.81 30.59 2.90
CA ASP A 352 -8.27 30.38 2.99
C ASP A 352 -8.65 29.05 3.68
N VAL A 353 -7.85 28.65 4.67
CA VAL A 353 -8.08 27.46 5.50
C VAL A 353 -8.77 27.88 6.79
N ILE A 354 -9.93 27.29 7.09
CA ILE A 354 -10.60 27.50 8.37
C ILE A 354 -9.71 26.95 9.48
N ALA A 355 -9.46 27.76 10.51
CA ALA A 355 -8.75 27.36 11.71
C ALA A 355 -9.50 27.85 12.95
N THR A 356 -9.64 26.98 13.94
CA THR A 356 -10.29 27.29 15.21
C THR A 356 -9.51 26.67 16.34
N GLU A 357 -9.06 27.48 17.29
CA GLU A 357 -8.62 26.95 18.58
C GLU A 357 -9.83 26.27 19.23
N ILE A 358 -9.69 24.98 19.56
CA ILE A 358 -10.74 24.15 20.17
C ILE A 358 -10.37 23.72 21.59
N GLY A 359 -9.14 23.95 22.02
CA GLY A 359 -8.67 23.46 23.31
C GLY A 359 -7.25 23.88 23.67
N GLU A 360 -6.73 23.29 24.73
CA GLU A 360 -5.37 23.51 25.21
C GLU A 360 -4.80 22.28 25.93
N VAL A 361 -3.47 22.17 25.92
CA VAL A 361 -2.70 21.21 26.73
C VAL A 361 -2.70 21.69 28.17
N THR A 362 -3.14 20.85 29.11
CA THR A 362 -3.32 21.18 30.53
C THR A 362 -2.27 20.48 31.40
N GLU A 363 -2.15 20.89 32.66
CA GLU A 363 -1.46 20.09 33.67
C GLU A 363 -2.31 18.86 34.05
N GLY A 364 -1.68 17.72 34.33
CA GLY A 364 -2.36 16.49 34.74
C GLY A 364 -2.23 15.35 33.73
N ASP A 365 -3.10 14.35 33.85
CA ASP A 365 -3.07 13.11 33.07
C ASP A 365 -4.43 12.75 32.43
N ARG A 366 -5.31 13.75 32.29
CA ARG A 366 -6.70 13.56 31.83
C ARG A 366 -6.95 14.26 30.50
N LEU A 367 -7.69 13.57 29.63
CA LEU A 367 -8.37 14.17 28.49
C LEU A 367 -9.79 14.53 28.92
N ILE A 368 -10.06 15.83 28.99
CA ILE A 368 -11.35 16.40 29.38
C ILE A 368 -11.97 17.05 28.15
N ILE A 369 -13.18 16.64 27.79
CA ILE A 369 -13.93 17.25 26.68
C ILE A 369 -15.26 17.76 27.19
N THR A 370 -15.57 19.03 26.90
CA THR A 370 -16.79 19.71 27.34
C THR A 370 -17.72 20.03 26.17
N TRP A 371 -19.02 20.06 26.45
CA TRP A 371 -20.06 20.46 25.50
C TRP A 371 -21.21 21.14 26.25
N GLN A 372 -21.61 22.34 25.81
CA GLN A 372 -22.66 23.16 26.42
C GLN A 372 -22.49 23.36 27.94
N GLY A 373 -21.23 23.50 28.37
CA GLY A 373 -20.85 23.70 29.78
C GLY A 373 -20.78 22.43 30.63
N GLU A 374 -21.10 21.27 30.07
CA GLU A 374 -21.05 19.97 30.75
C GLU A 374 -19.79 19.18 30.34
N THR A 375 -19.21 18.41 31.26
CA THR A 375 -18.11 17.49 30.92
C THR A 375 -18.72 16.22 30.31
N VAL A 376 -18.41 15.95 29.05
CA VAL A 376 -18.93 14.79 28.30
C VAL A 376 -17.89 13.69 28.14
N VAL A 377 -16.60 14.00 28.29
CA VAL A 377 -15.50 13.02 28.33
C VAL A 377 -14.57 13.41 29.47
N ASP A 378 -14.24 12.44 30.31
CA ASP A 378 -13.16 12.52 31.28
C ASP A 378 -12.49 11.15 31.36
N VAL A 379 -11.38 11.00 30.66
CA VAL A 379 -10.68 9.71 30.49
C VAL A 379 -9.17 9.87 30.67
N PRO A 380 -8.45 8.82 31.11
CA PRO A 380 -7.01 8.76 30.89
C PRO A 380 -6.76 8.58 29.37
N PRO A 381 -6.02 9.47 28.68
CA PRO A 381 -5.89 9.40 27.22
C PRO A 381 -5.22 8.11 26.75
N ARG A 382 -4.25 7.60 27.52
CA ARG A 382 -3.53 6.36 27.20
C ARG A 382 -4.44 5.13 27.11
N THR A 383 -5.52 5.08 27.89
CA THR A 383 -6.45 3.95 27.88
C THR A 383 -7.31 3.91 26.62
N VAL A 384 -7.53 5.07 26.02
CA VAL A 384 -8.21 5.20 24.72
C VAL A 384 -7.23 4.90 23.58
N ALA A 385 -6.04 5.52 23.58
CA ALA A 385 -5.11 5.49 22.45
C ALA A 385 -4.21 4.25 22.34
N HIS A 386 -3.67 3.72 23.46
CA HIS A 386 -2.60 2.71 23.40
C HIS A 386 -2.86 1.43 24.19
N GLU A 387 -3.67 1.50 25.25
CA GLU A 387 -3.95 0.38 26.15
C GLU A 387 -5.23 -0.38 25.78
N GLY A 388 -5.64 -0.30 24.51
CA GLY A 388 -6.70 -1.12 23.94
C GLY A 388 -6.46 -2.64 24.12
N PRO A 389 -7.48 -3.46 23.88
CA PRO A 389 -7.36 -4.91 23.97
C PRO A 389 -6.28 -5.43 23.02
N MET A 390 -5.65 -6.53 23.40
CA MET A 390 -4.68 -7.23 22.58
C MET A 390 -4.96 -8.73 22.73
N TYR A 391 -5.16 -9.40 21.60
CA TYR A 391 -5.59 -10.79 21.56
C TYR A 391 -4.49 -11.69 21.04
N GLU A 392 -4.27 -12.80 21.76
CA GLU A 392 -3.59 -13.97 21.21
C GLU A 392 -4.66 -14.86 20.57
N ARG A 393 -4.94 -14.60 19.29
CA ARG A 393 -5.93 -15.37 18.53
C ARG A 393 -5.45 -16.81 18.35
N PRO A 394 -6.36 -17.80 18.26
CA PRO A 394 -5.98 -19.18 17.95
C PRO A 394 -5.27 -19.25 16.60
N ILE A 395 -4.24 -20.09 16.50
CA ILE A 395 -3.44 -20.28 15.28
C ILE A 395 -3.37 -21.76 14.98
N ALA A 396 -3.80 -22.16 13.77
CA ALA A 396 -3.67 -23.54 13.30
C ALA A 396 -3.53 -23.58 11.79
N ARG A 397 -2.53 -24.32 11.29
CA ARG A 397 -2.39 -24.57 9.85
C ARG A 397 -3.65 -25.26 9.31
N PRO A 398 -4.25 -24.80 8.20
CA PRO A 398 -5.41 -25.44 7.61
C PRO A 398 -5.19 -26.92 7.31
N ALA A 399 -6.20 -27.76 7.58
CA ALA A 399 -6.10 -29.20 7.43
C ALA A 399 -5.99 -29.64 5.96
N ASP A 400 -6.51 -28.83 5.04
CA ASP A 400 -6.50 -29.02 3.59
C ASP A 400 -5.23 -28.49 2.91
N GLN A 401 -4.31 -27.86 3.66
CA GLN A 401 -3.11 -27.26 3.08
C GLN A 401 -2.18 -28.30 2.43
N ASP A 402 -2.11 -29.53 2.97
CA ASP A 402 -1.29 -30.59 2.37
C ASP A 402 -1.88 -31.11 1.06
N ASP A 403 -3.21 -31.21 0.97
CA ASP A 403 -3.90 -31.63 -0.26
C ASP A 403 -3.72 -30.57 -1.36
N LEU A 404 -3.82 -29.28 -1.01
CA LEU A 404 -3.56 -28.16 -1.92
C LEU A 404 -2.13 -28.20 -2.49
N ILE A 405 -1.14 -28.48 -1.63
CA ILE A 405 0.27 -28.55 -2.04
C ILE A 405 0.56 -29.81 -2.87
N ALA A 406 -0.09 -30.93 -2.56
CA ALA A 406 0.06 -32.17 -3.32
C ALA A 406 -0.59 -32.09 -4.72
N ASP A 407 -1.50 -31.13 -4.93
CA ASP A 407 -2.19 -30.91 -6.19
C ASP A 407 -1.33 -30.12 -7.21
N GLY A 408 -0.17 -30.68 -7.56
CA GLY A 408 0.86 -30.02 -8.37
C GLY A 408 0.50 -29.77 -9.84
N ALA A 409 1.17 -28.78 -10.44
CA ALA A 409 0.96 -28.37 -11.84
C ALA A 409 1.63 -29.31 -12.86
N GLU A 410 2.52 -30.21 -12.44
CA GLU A 410 3.23 -31.17 -13.30
C GLU A 410 2.30 -32.17 -14.00
N LYS A 411 1.06 -32.33 -13.52
CA LYS A 411 0.03 -33.18 -14.15
C LYS A 411 -0.79 -32.46 -15.23
N LEU A 412 -0.65 -31.14 -15.35
CA LEU A 412 -1.40 -30.34 -16.31
C LEU A 412 -0.85 -30.54 -17.72
N ALA A 413 -1.73 -30.48 -18.72
CA ALA A 413 -1.35 -30.72 -20.11
C ALA A 413 -0.58 -29.52 -20.67
N ARG A 414 0.66 -29.74 -21.10
CA ARG A 414 1.55 -28.71 -21.67
C ARG A 414 1.45 -28.67 -23.20
N PRO A 415 1.62 -27.50 -23.83
CA PRO A 415 1.83 -27.42 -25.27
C PRO A 415 3.12 -28.16 -25.65
N SER A 416 3.07 -28.91 -26.75
CA SER A 416 4.13 -29.84 -27.18
C SER A 416 4.67 -29.58 -28.59
N THR A 417 3.99 -28.72 -29.34
CA THR A 417 4.36 -28.33 -30.70
C THR A 417 4.56 -26.82 -30.81
N SER A 418 5.25 -26.37 -31.87
CA SER A 418 5.45 -24.95 -32.15
C SER A 418 4.13 -24.18 -32.30
N ASP A 419 3.14 -24.78 -32.97
CA ASP A 419 1.81 -24.18 -33.15
C ASP A 419 1.04 -24.08 -31.82
N GLU A 420 1.13 -25.10 -30.96
CA GLU A 420 0.53 -25.06 -29.62
C GLU A 420 1.21 -24.01 -28.74
N LEU A 421 2.54 -23.94 -28.75
CA LEU A 421 3.30 -22.91 -28.02
C LEU A 421 2.91 -21.50 -28.50
N ARG A 422 2.82 -21.28 -29.82
CA ARG A 422 2.38 -20.01 -30.39
C ARG A 422 0.99 -19.63 -29.90
N ALA A 423 0.04 -20.57 -29.90
CA ALA A 423 -1.30 -20.33 -29.40
C ALA A 423 -1.31 -20.01 -27.89
N GLU A 424 -0.47 -20.70 -27.11
CA GLU A 424 -0.35 -20.47 -25.67
C GLU A 424 0.20 -19.08 -25.35
N VAL A 425 1.21 -18.61 -26.11
CA VAL A 425 1.72 -17.23 -25.98
C VAL A 425 0.60 -16.22 -26.16
N LEU A 426 -0.16 -16.32 -27.26
CA LEU A 426 -1.25 -15.38 -27.54
C LEU A 426 -2.37 -15.44 -26.49
N ARG A 427 -2.67 -16.64 -25.95
CA ARG A 427 -3.65 -16.81 -24.87
C ARG A 427 -3.18 -16.15 -23.57
N MET A 428 -1.91 -16.32 -23.21
CA MET A 428 -1.34 -15.78 -21.98
C MET A 428 -1.29 -14.25 -22.01
N ILE A 429 -0.69 -13.64 -23.04
CA ILE A 429 -0.54 -12.17 -23.11
C ILE A 429 -1.87 -11.43 -23.22
N SER A 430 -2.93 -12.12 -23.66
CA SER A 430 -4.29 -11.55 -23.75
C SER A 430 -5.13 -11.83 -22.50
N SER A 431 -4.59 -12.51 -21.49
CA SER A 431 -5.29 -12.74 -20.22
C SER A 431 -5.39 -11.44 -19.39
N PRO A 432 -6.46 -11.24 -18.60
CA PRO A 432 -6.64 -10.01 -17.82
C PRO A 432 -5.47 -9.67 -16.88
N ASN A 433 -4.78 -10.67 -16.34
CA ASN A 433 -3.64 -10.47 -15.43
C ASN A 433 -2.31 -10.24 -16.14
N LEU A 434 -2.21 -10.46 -17.46
CA LEU A 434 -0.97 -10.23 -18.23
C LEU A 434 -1.13 -9.16 -19.32
N ALA A 435 -2.37 -8.76 -19.63
CA ALA A 435 -2.66 -7.73 -20.62
C ALA A 435 -2.19 -6.33 -20.21
N SER A 436 -2.15 -5.40 -21.16
CA SER A 436 -1.75 -4.02 -20.89
C SER A 436 -2.65 -3.33 -19.87
N ARG A 437 -2.05 -2.67 -18.86
CA ARG A 437 -2.78 -1.87 -17.86
C ARG A 437 -3.14 -0.46 -18.33
N ARG A 438 -2.87 -0.11 -19.59
CA ARG A 438 -3.09 1.23 -20.15
C ARG A 438 -4.51 1.76 -19.98
N TRP A 439 -5.52 0.89 -20.09
CA TRP A 439 -6.92 1.29 -19.87
C TRP A 439 -7.11 1.92 -18.48
N VAL A 440 -6.44 1.40 -17.44
CA VAL A 440 -6.46 1.99 -16.10
C VAL A 440 -5.59 3.24 -16.05
N THR A 441 -4.34 3.11 -16.47
CA THR A 441 -3.31 4.09 -16.12
C THR A 441 -3.29 5.34 -16.99
N GLU A 442 -3.87 5.32 -18.20
CA GLU A 442 -4.04 6.52 -19.04
C GLU A 442 -5.08 7.50 -18.46
N GLN A 443 -5.84 7.09 -17.45
CA GLN A 443 -6.79 7.94 -16.73
C GLN A 443 -6.11 8.74 -15.60
N TYR A 444 -4.85 8.44 -15.29
CA TYR A 444 -4.07 9.10 -14.25
C TYR A 444 -3.07 10.08 -14.85
N ASP A 445 -2.83 11.20 -14.17
CA ASP A 445 -1.69 12.04 -14.47
C ASP A 445 -0.38 11.31 -14.12
N ARG A 446 0.66 11.57 -14.90
CA ARG A 446 2.04 11.10 -14.65
C ARG A 446 3.09 12.20 -14.81
N TYR A 447 2.69 13.45 -15.09
CA TYR A 447 3.62 14.51 -15.49
C TYR A 447 3.63 15.71 -14.54
N VAL A 448 2.60 15.91 -13.74
CA VAL A 448 2.49 17.09 -12.87
C VAL A 448 3.70 17.17 -11.95
N ARG A 449 4.17 18.41 -11.74
CA ARG A 449 5.42 18.77 -11.05
C ARG A 449 6.72 18.48 -11.80
N GLY A 450 6.70 17.77 -12.93
CA GLY A 450 7.88 17.58 -13.80
C GLY A 450 9.00 16.72 -13.17
N GLY A 451 8.71 16.02 -12.08
CA GLY A 451 9.65 15.17 -11.33
C GLY A 451 9.63 13.71 -11.74
N THR A 452 8.58 13.23 -12.42
CA THR A 452 8.48 11.84 -12.87
C THR A 452 9.53 11.50 -13.92
N VAL A 453 10.23 10.39 -13.69
CA VAL A 453 11.34 9.90 -14.52
C VAL A 453 10.98 8.55 -15.16
N LEU A 454 10.46 7.63 -14.36
CA LEU A 454 9.83 6.38 -14.79
C LEU A 454 8.45 6.30 -14.16
N ALA A 455 7.53 5.72 -14.89
CA ALA A 455 6.19 5.38 -14.44
C ALA A 455 5.74 4.18 -15.26
N GLN A 456 4.51 3.73 -15.08
CA GLN A 456 3.88 2.71 -15.91
C GLN A 456 4.14 2.93 -17.42
N PRO A 457 4.51 1.87 -18.18
CA PRO A 457 4.56 0.46 -17.79
C PRO A 457 5.95 -0.03 -17.28
N SER A 458 6.78 0.85 -16.69
CA SER A 458 8.09 0.43 -16.16
C SER A 458 7.93 -0.42 -14.90
N ASP A 459 8.91 -1.30 -14.63
CA ASP A 459 8.94 -2.21 -13.46
C ASP A 459 8.81 -1.46 -12.12
N SER A 460 9.33 -0.23 -12.04
CA SER A 460 9.14 0.66 -10.90
C SER A 460 8.89 2.10 -11.31
N GLY A 461 8.10 2.80 -10.51
CA GLY A 461 7.92 4.25 -10.61
C GLY A 461 9.13 4.97 -10.06
N MET A 462 9.64 6.00 -10.74
CA MET A 462 10.81 6.77 -10.33
C MET A 462 10.54 8.26 -10.40
N ILE A 463 10.88 8.97 -9.33
CA ILE A 463 10.77 10.43 -9.24
C ILE A 463 12.11 11.06 -8.87
N ARG A 464 12.41 12.20 -9.48
CA ARG A 464 13.54 13.07 -9.11
C ARG A 464 13.16 13.86 -7.86
N ILE A 465 14.01 13.79 -6.84
CA ILE A 465 13.88 14.54 -5.58
C ILE A 465 14.60 15.88 -5.69
N ASP A 466 15.78 15.90 -6.29
CA ASP A 466 16.61 17.09 -6.38
C ASP A 466 17.07 17.35 -7.82
N GLU A 467 16.88 18.58 -8.28
CA GLU A 467 17.22 18.98 -9.66
C GLU A 467 18.71 19.24 -9.84
N GLU A 468 19.41 19.66 -8.79
CA GLU A 468 20.84 19.99 -8.87
C GLU A 468 21.72 18.73 -8.90
N THR A 469 21.50 17.82 -7.96
CA THR A 469 22.24 16.55 -7.89
C THR A 469 21.72 15.51 -8.88
N GLY A 470 20.42 15.58 -9.24
CA GLY A 470 19.73 14.54 -9.99
C GLY A 470 19.27 13.36 -9.12
N ARG A 471 19.41 13.44 -7.79
CA ARG A 471 18.99 12.37 -6.87
C ARG A 471 17.51 12.05 -7.03
N GLY A 472 17.16 10.78 -6.96
CA GLY A 472 15.79 10.30 -7.07
C GLY A 472 15.49 9.10 -6.20
N VAL A 473 14.23 8.72 -6.18
CA VAL A 473 13.75 7.48 -5.54
C VAL A 473 12.93 6.68 -6.54
N ALA A 474 12.99 5.35 -6.39
CA ALA A 474 12.20 4.39 -7.14
C ALA A 474 11.30 3.58 -6.19
N LEU A 475 10.12 3.18 -6.64
CA LEU A 475 9.12 2.46 -5.86
C LEU A 475 8.48 1.35 -6.70
N ALA A 476 8.34 0.18 -6.08
CA ALA A 476 7.58 -0.95 -6.60
C ALA A 476 6.65 -1.50 -5.50
N THR A 477 5.54 -2.12 -5.91
CA THR A 477 4.59 -2.78 -5.03
C THR A 477 4.20 -4.11 -5.65
N ASP A 478 4.33 -5.20 -4.90
CA ASP A 478 4.13 -6.54 -5.45
C ASP A 478 3.48 -7.49 -4.45
N CYS A 479 2.59 -8.37 -4.94
CA CYS A 479 2.12 -9.56 -4.23
C CYS A 479 1.36 -10.53 -5.14
N ASN A 480 1.96 -11.67 -5.45
CA ASN A 480 1.24 -12.82 -6.00
C ASN A 480 0.56 -13.62 -4.88
N ALA A 481 -0.75 -13.37 -4.68
CA ALA A 481 -1.53 -13.96 -3.59
C ALA A 481 -1.74 -15.49 -3.73
N ARG A 482 -1.59 -16.04 -4.94
CA ARG A 482 -1.64 -17.50 -5.16
C ARG A 482 -0.43 -18.17 -4.50
N PHE A 483 0.76 -17.60 -4.65
CA PHE A 483 1.96 -18.11 -3.96
C PHE A 483 1.80 -18.06 -2.44
N VAL A 484 1.22 -16.98 -1.90
CA VAL A 484 0.95 -16.85 -0.46
C VAL A 484 -0.09 -17.86 0.01
N LYS A 485 -1.09 -18.21 -0.81
CA LYS A 485 -2.06 -19.27 -0.48
C LYS A 485 -1.40 -20.66 -0.42
N LEU A 486 -0.44 -20.95 -1.30
CA LEU A 486 0.27 -22.23 -1.33
C LEU A 486 1.27 -22.36 -0.17
N ASP A 487 2.01 -21.30 0.13
CA ASP A 487 2.89 -21.18 1.30
C ASP A 487 2.97 -19.71 1.73
N PRO A 488 2.32 -19.30 2.83
CA PRO A 488 2.28 -17.90 3.21
C PRO A 488 3.65 -17.32 3.62
N TYR A 489 4.57 -18.15 4.13
CA TYR A 489 5.91 -17.70 4.49
C TYR A 489 6.72 -17.45 3.20
N THR A 490 6.82 -18.46 2.35
CA THR A 490 7.61 -18.39 1.10
C THR A 490 6.99 -17.42 0.10
N GLY A 491 5.68 -17.43 -0.07
CA GLY A 491 4.95 -16.53 -0.96
C GLY A 491 5.13 -15.06 -0.58
N THR A 492 5.18 -14.74 0.71
CA THR A 492 5.48 -13.36 1.15
C THR A 492 6.93 -12.97 0.90
N GLN A 493 7.87 -13.92 1.02
CA GLN A 493 9.26 -13.67 0.62
C GLN A 493 9.40 -13.46 -0.89
N LEU A 494 8.59 -14.14 -1.71
CA LEU A 494 8.54 -13.89 -3.16
C LEU A 494 8.00 -12.50 -3.49
N ALA A 495 6.94 -12.04 -2.81
CA ALA A 495 6.44 -10.66 -2.95
C ALA A 495 7.52 -9.62 -2.59
N LEU A 496 8.28 -9.84 -1.51
CA LEU A 496 9.43 -9.01 -1.17
C LEU A 496 10.54 -9.06 -2.23
N ALA A 497 10.85 -10.26 -2.74
CA ALA A 497 11.89 -10.48 -3.74
C ALA A 497 11.56 -9.77 -5.05
N GLU A 498 10.32 -9.85 -5.51
CA GLU A 498 9.82 -9.19 -6.71
C GLU A 498 9.88 -7.67 -6.57
N ALA A 499 9.32 -7.09 -5.50
CA ALA A 499 9.40 -5.64 -5.27
C ALA A 499 10.83 -5.13 -5.13
N TYR A 500 11.71 -5.91 -4.49
CA TYR A 500 13.13 -5.60 -4.43
C TYR A 500 13.77 -5.57 -5.83
N ARG A 501 13.46 -6.58 -6.64
CA ARG A 501 13.99 -6.74 -7.99
C ARG A 501 13.47 -5.64 -8.92
N ASN A 502 12.18 -5.31 -8.88
CA ASN A 502 11.54 -4.26 -9.66
C ASN A 502 12.13 -2.87 -9.40
N VAL A 503 12.51 -2.58 -8.15
CA VAL A 503 13.29 -1.38 -7.83
C VAL A 503 14.70 -1.48 -8.41
N ALA A 504 15.38 -2.62 -8.26
CA ALA A 504 16.76 -2.78 -8.68
C ALA A 504 16.97 -2.78 -10.21
N VAL A 505 16.02 -3.31 -10.99
CA VAL A 505 16.07 -3.30 -12.46
C VAL A 505 16.01 -1.90 -13.05
N SER A 506 15.45 -0.92 -12.32
CA SER A 506 15.52 0.50 -12.71
C SER A 506 16.90 1.15 -12.51
N GLY A 507 17.84 0.45 -11.88
CA GLY A 507 19.16 0.95 -11.49
C GLY A 507 19.22 1.59 -10.10
N ALA A 508 18.11 1.63 -9.36
CA ALA A 508 18.06 2.13 -7.99
C ALA A 508 18.52 1.07 -6.97
N THR A 509 19.09 1.51 -5.84
CA THR A 509 19.43 0.62 -4.72
C THR A 509 18.25 0.50 -3.76
N PRO A 510 17.67 -0.71 -3.55
CA PRO A 510 16.60 -0.89 -2.59
C PRO A 510 17.05 -0.53 -1.16
N LEU A 511 16.20 0.21 -0.44
CA LEU A 511 16.55 0.83 0.83
C LEU A 511 15.63 0.42 1.97
N ALA A 512 14.31 0.41 1.76
CA ALA A 512 13.31 0.25 2.81
C ALA A 512 12.00 -0.35 2.29
N VAL A 513 11.17 -0.85 3.21
CA VAL A 513 9.94 -1.58 2.94
C VAL A 513 8.75 -0.97 3.69
N THR A 514 7.62 -0.84 3.00
CA THR A 514 6.28 -0.68 3.58
C THR A 514 5.43 -1.90 3.23
N ASN A 515 4.34 -2.14 3.94
CA ASN A 515 3.44 -3.25 3.63
C ASN A 515 1.98 -2.92 3.91
N CYS A 516 1.08 -3.63 3.24
CA CYS A 516 -0.35 -3.62 3.54
C CYS A 516 -0.86 -5.06 3.57
N LEU A 517 -1.12 -5.55 4.78
CA LEU A 517 -1.46 -6.94 5.06
C LEU A 517 -2.97 -7.14 4.97
N ASN A 518 -3.46 -7.69 3.85
CA ASN A 518 -4.89 -7.92 3.62
C ASN A 518 -5.25 -9.39 3.82
N PHE A 519 -6.09 -9.68 4.82
CA PHE A 519 -6.47 -11.03 5.22
C PHE A 519 -7.96 -11.10 5.59
N GLY A 520 -8.50 -12.33 5.66
CA GLY A 520 -9.84 -12.60 6.18
C GLY A 520 -9.98 -12.34 7.69
N SER A 521 -10.95 -12.97 8.34
CA SER A 521 -11.17 -12.81 9.78
C SER A 521 -10.03 -13.43 10.59
N PRO A 522 -9.41 -12.70 11.54
CA PRO A 522 -8.38 -13.21 12.42
C PRO A 522 -8.93 -14.15 13.51
N GLU A 523 -10.25 -14.35 13.55
CA GLU A 523 -10.89 -15.33 14.43
C GLU A 523 -10.83 -16.76 13.86
N ASP A 524 -10.60 -16.89 12.55
CA ASP A 524 -10.31 -18.17 11.91
C ASP A 524 -8.85 -18.57 12.16
N PRO A 525 -8.59 -19.75 12.77
CA PRO A 525 -7.22 -20.18 13.09
C PRO A 525 -6.31 -20.36 11.87
N GLY A 526 -6.89 -20.73 10.71
CA GLY A 526 -6.21 -20.89 9.44
C GLY A 526 -5.78 -19.55 8.85
N VAL A 527 -6.66 -18.56 8.85
CA VAL A 527 -6.34 -17.19 8.42
C VAL A 527 -5.26 -16.58 9.31
N MET A 528 -5.39 -16.73 10.62
CA MET A 528 -4.41 -16.23 11.58
C MET A 528 -3.03 -16.91 11.41
N TRP A 529 -3.01 -18.21 11.07
CA TRP A 529 -1.78 -18.90 10.69
C TRP A 529 -1.16 -18.34 9.41
N GLN A 530 -1.95 -18.08 8.37
CA GLN A 530 -1.45 -17.46 7.14
C GLN A 530 -0.83 -16.08 7.41
N PHE A 531 -1.52 -15.24 8.21
CA PHE A 531 -1.02 -13.93 8.60
C PHE A 531 0.29 -14.02 9.39
N GLU A 532 0.38 -14.89 10.40
CA GLU A 532 1.61 -15.04 11.19
C GLU A 532 2.79 -15.48 10.32
N GLN A 533 2.57 -16.46 9.43
CA GLN A 533 3.61 -16.92 8.52
C GLN A 533 4.03 -15.83 7.53
N ALA A 534 3.11 -15.02 7.01
CA ALA A 534 3.41 -13.90 6.13
C ALA A 534 4.24 -12.82 6.83
N VAL A 535 3.84 -12.40 8.03
CA VAL A 535 4.61 -11.45 8.86
C VAL A 535 6.02 -11.97 9.14
N ARG A 536 6.15 -13.27 9.46
CA ARG A 536 7.45 -13.89 9.68
C ARG A 536 8.31 -13.94 8.42
N GLY A 537 7.74 -14.35 7.29
CA GLY A 537 8.42 -14.40 6.00
C GLY A 537 8.96 -13.05 5.58
N LEU A 538 8.14 -11.99 5.70
CA LEU A 538 8.55 -10.63 5.40
C LEU A 538 9.64 -10.13 6.36
N ALA A 539 9.48 -10.35 7.68
CA ALA A 539 10.43 -9.87 8.68
C ALA A 539 11.81 -10.51 8.53
N GLU A 540 11.84 -11.83 8.33
CA GLU A 540 13.07 -12.59 8.15
C GLU A 540 13.71 -12.29 6.78
N GLY A 541 12.91 -12.11 5.73
CA GLY A 541 13.41 -11.73 4.41
C GLY A 541 14.02 -10.31 4.38
N CYS A 542 13.37 -9.34 5.03
CA CYS A 542 13.88 -7.97 5.19
C CYS A 542 15.23 -7.95 5.91
N LYS A 543 15.41 -8.81 6.91
CA LYS A 543 16.68 -8.98 7.63
C LYS A 543 17.77 -9.55 6.73
N GLU A 544 17.46 -10.54 5.89
CA GLU A 544 18.42 -11.14 4.97
C GLU A 544 18.89 -10.14 3.89
N LEU A 545 17.95 -9.38 3.32
CA LEU A 545 18.24 -8.32 2.35
C LEU A 545 18.86 -7.07 3.00
N GLY A 546 18.69 -6.90 4.31
CA GLY A 546 19.21 -5.78 5.08
C GLY A 546 18.45 -4.47 4.85
N ILE A 547 17.15 -4.53 4.58
CA ILE A 547 16.26 -3.37 4.35
C ILE A 547 15.11 -3.36 5.37
N PRO A 548 14.94 -2.31 6.18
CA PRO A 548 13.92 -2.27 7.23
C PRO A 548 12.50 -2.14 6.71
N VAL A 549 11.55 -2.73 7.44
CA VAL A 549 10.15 -2.33 7.40
C VAL A 549 9.99 -1.04 8.19
N THR A 550 9.60 0.04 7.53
CA THR A 550 9.49 1.38 8.13
C THR A 550 8.10 1.66 8.69
N GLY A 551 7.07 0.99 8.16
CA GLY A 551 5.68 1.11 8.54
C GLY A 551 4.81 0.20 7.68
N GLY A 552 3.49 0.32 7.83
CA GLY A 552 2.52 -0.41 7.03
C GLY A 552 1.11 -0.35 7.60
N ASN A 553 0.22 -1.14 7.01
CA ASN A 553 -1.19 -1.25 7.36
C ASN A 553 -1.62 -2.72 7.47
N VAL A 554 -2.67 -2.99 8.24
CA VAL A 554 -3.30 -4.32 8.35
C VAL A 554 -4.80 -4.18 8.16
N SER A 555 -5.32 -4.89 7.17
CA SER A 555 -6.74 -4.99 6.89
C SER A 555 -7.19 -6.43 7.11
N PHE A 556 -7.94 -6.65 8.18
CA PHE A 556 -8.58 -7.92 8.50
C PHE A 556 -10.06 -7.90 8.05
N TYR A 557 -10.74 -9.04 8.21
CA TYR A 557 -12.16 -9.19 7.90
C TYR A 557 -12.52 -8.99 6.41
N ASN A 558 -11.55 -9.13 5.50
CA ASN A 558 -11.79 -9.17 4.06
C ASN A 558 -12.38 -10.53 3.68
N GLN A 559 -13.66 -10.74 3.96
CA GLN A 559 -14.39 -11.96 3.64
C GLN A 559 -15.90 -11.73 3.53
N THR A 560 -16.57 -12.53 2.71
CA THR A 560 -18.03 -12.56 2.59
C THR A 560 -18.56 -13.90 3.07
N GLY A 561 -19.41 -13.89 4.09
CA GLY A 561 -19.80 -15.11 4.79
C GLY A 561 -18.56 -15.83 5.35
N SER A 562 -18.38 -17.10 4.99
CA SER A 562 -17.23 -17.91 5.39
C SER A 562 -16.06 -17.88 4.40
N THR A 563 -16.19 -17.17 3.27
CA THR A 563 -15.19 -17.20 2.20
C THR A 563 -14.28 -15.98 2.32
N ALA A 564 -13.04 -16.21 2.74
CA ALA A 564 -11.99 -15.20 2.76
C ALA A 564 -11.37 -15.00 1.37
N ILE A 565 -10.83 -13.80 1.15
CA ILE A 565 -9.94 -13.52 0.03
C ILE A 565 -8.69 -14.42 0.07
N LEU A 566 -7.95 -14.48 -1.03
CA LEU A 566 -6.56 -14.98 -0.96
C LEU A 566 -5.73 -14.09 -0.01
N PRO A 567 -4.83 -14.67 0.81
CA PRO A 567 -3.96 -13.88 1.68
C PRO A 567 -3.07 -12.96 0.83
N THR A 568 -3.20 -11.64 1.03
CA THR A 568 -2.59 -10.64 0.14
C THR A 568 -1.73 -9.64 0.94
N PRO A 569 -0.54 -10.05 1.41
CA PRO A 569 0.43 -9.15 2.01
C PRO A 569 1.16 -8.36 0.91
N VAL A 570 0.59 -7.22 0.50
CA VAL A 570 1.24 -6.34 -0.49
C VAL A 570 2.50 -5.74 0.12
N VAL A 571 3.62 -5.90 -0.58
CA VAL A 571 4.92 -5.37 -0.16
C VAL A 571 5.31 -4.21 -1.07
N GLY A 572 5.60 -3.05 -0.48
CA GLY A 572 6.14 -1.90 -1.19
C GLY A 572 7.62 -1.69 -0.87
N VAL A 573 8.48 -1.57 -1.88
CA VAL A 573 9.92 -1.33 -1.69
C VAL A 573 10.29 0.03 -2.24
N LEU A 574 11.00 0.83 -1.44
CA LEU A 574 11.60 2.09 -1.85
C LEU A 574 13.10 1.88 -2.11
N GLY A 575 13.60 2.38 -3.23
CA GLY A 575 15.01 2.48 -3.55
C GLY A 575 15.48 3.90 -3.83
N VAL A 576 16.80 4.10 -3.79
CA VAL A 576 17.45 5.39 -4.03
C VAL A 576 18.36 5.28 -5.23
N ILE A 577 18.33 6.29 -6.08
CA ILE A 577 19.28 6.48 -7.17
C ILE A 577 19.97 7.83 -6.99
N ASP A 578 21.29 7.83 -7.14
CA ASP A 578 22.11 9.03 -6.96
C ASP A 578 21.97 10.00 -8.14
N ASP A 579 21.64 9.52 -9.34
CA ASP A 579 21.27 10.35 -10.49
C ASP A 579 20.27 9.64 -11.41
N VAL A 580 19.06 10.17 -11.48
CA VAL A 580 17.96 9.64 -12.31
C VAL A 580 18.27 9.56 -13.81
N ARG A 581 19.29 10.27 -14.30
CA ARG A 581 19.73 10.16 -15.71
C ARG A 581 20.33 8.79 -16.03
N ARG A 582 20.78 8.05 -15.02
CA ARG A 582 21.33 6.69 -15.13
C ARG A 582 20.29 5.59 -14.94
N ARG A 583 19.01 5.94 -14.86
CA ARG A 583 17.92 4.95 -14.84
C ARG A 583 18.08 3.95 -15.98
N ILE A 584 17.66 2.72 -15.73
CA ILE A 584 17.54 1.70 -16.77
C ILE A 584 16.06 1.64 -17.20
N PRO A 585 15.73 1.85 -18.48
CA PRO A 585 14.37 1.69 -18.98
C PRO A 585 13.99 0.21 -19.19
N THR A 586 12.68 -0.06 -19.24
CA THR A 586 12.14 -1.42 -19.50
C THR A 586 12.18 -1.80 -20.97
N GLY A 587 11.94 -0.85 -21.89
CA GLY A 587 11.91 -1.11 -23.34
C GLY A 587 13.30 -1.20 -23.98
N ILE A 588 13.51 -2.19 -24.83
CA ILE A 588 14.75 -2.39 -25.62
C ILE A 588 14.86 -1.44 -26.82
N GLY A 589 16.04 -1.39 -27.44
CA GLY A 589 16.24 -0.69 -28.72
C GLY A 589 16.82 0.71 -28.60
N ALA A 590 17.45 1.03 -27.46
CA ALA A 590 18.20 2.28 -27.32
C ALA A 590 19.39 2.33 -28.31
N GLU A 591 20.01 1.19 -28.57
CA GLU A 591 21.05 1.00 -29.58
C GLU A 591 20.77 -0.20 -30.49
N ALA A 592 21.23 -0.14 -31.74
CA ALA A 592 21.05 -1.23 -32.68
C ALA A 592 22.00 -2.41 -32.38
N GLY A 593 21.44 -3.63 -32.35
CA GLY A 593 22.22 -4.86 -32.16
C GLY A 593 22.69 -5.11 -30.73
N GLU A 594 21.98 -4.54 -29.74
CA GLU A 594 22.10 -4.90 -28.33
C GLU A 594 21.92 -6.40 -28.13
N THR A 595 22.74 -6.97 -27.25
CA THR A 595 22.64 -8.38 -26.89
C THR A 595 21.63 -8.54 -25.77
N LEU A 596 20.70 -9.49 -25.92
CA LEU A 596 19.76 -9.87 -24.85
C LEU A 596 20.39 -10.98 -23.99
N LEU A 597 20.54 -10.70 -22.70
CA LEU A 597 21.10 -11.63 -21.72
C LEU A 597 20.04 -11.94 -20.65
N LEU A 598 19.83 -13.23 -20.40
CA LEU A 598 19.01 -13.72 -19.30
C LEU A 598 19.89 -13.96 -18.08
N LEU A 599 19.59 -13.28 -16.98
CA LEU A 599 20.21 -13.48 -15.68
C LEU A 599 19.40 -14.49 -14.86
N GLY A 600 20.08 -15.34 -14.11
CA GLY A 600 19.46 -16.34 -13.25
C GLY A 600 19.16 -17.67 -13.94
N ASP A 601 18.46 -18.56 -13.24
CA ASP A 601 18.25 -19.96 -13.62
C ASP A 601 16.75 -20.25 -13.77
N THR A 602 16.34 -20.89 -14.87
CA THR A 602 14.95 -21.31 -15.07
C THR A 602 14.73 -22.74 -14.62
N ARG A 603 13.73 -22.97 -13.76
CA ARG A 603 13.34 -24.31 -13.26
C ARG A 603 11.91 -24.65 -13.69
N ASP A 604 11.56 -25.92 -13.59
CA ASP A 604 10.20 -26.39 -13.84
C ASP A 604 9.31 -26.10 -12.61
N GLU A 605 8.93 -24.82 -12.44
CA GLU A 605 8.18 -24.29 -11.30
C GLU A 605 6.90 -23.60 -11.80
N PHE A 606 5.76 -24.29 -11.71
CA PHE A 606 4.46 -23.82 -12.22
C PHE A 606 3.34 -23.80 -11.16
N GLY A 607 3.63 -24.17 -9.92
CA GLY A 607 2.66 -24.15 -8.82
C GLY A 607 2.20 -22.71 -8.53
N GLY A 608 0.91 -22.44 -8.73
CA GLY A 608 0.33 -21.10 -8.56
C GLY A 608 0.62 -20.10 -9.70
N SER A 609 1.22 -20.55 -10.80
CA SER A 609 1.58 -19.69 -11.93
C SER A 609 0.37 -19.13 -12.71
N GLU A 610 0.56 -18.04 -13.44
CA GLU A 610 -0.45 -17.53 -14.38
C GLU A 610 -0.79 -18.57 -15.44
N TRP A 611 0.18 -19.36 -15.93
CA TRP A 611 -0.13 -20.44 -16.90
C TRP A 611 -1.09 -21.47 -16.30
N ALA A 612 -0.82 -21.96 -15.09
CA ALA A 612 -1.71 -22.91 -14.42
C ALA A 612 -3.11 -22.32 -14.20
N HIS A 613 -3.18 -21.03 -13.84
CA HIS A 613 -4.43 -20.33 -13.60
C HIS A 613 -5.22 -20.06 -14.88
N VAL A 614 -4.64 -19.37 -15.87
CA VAL A 614 -5.30 -18.92 -17.11
C VAL A 614 -5.68 -20.09 -18.00
N VAL A 615 -4.82 -21.11 -18.07
CA VAL A 615 -4.98 -22.22 -19.03
C VAL A 615 -5.90 -23.29 -18.46
N HIS A 616 -5.75 -23.60 -17.18
CA HIS A 616 -6.38 -24.75 -16.54
C HIS A 616 -7.34 -24.40 -15.39
N GLY A 617 -7.41 -23.14 -14.96
CA GLY A 617 -8.17 -22.75 -13.77
C GLY A 617 -7.62 -23.40 -12.50
N HIS A 618 -6.32 -23.69 -12.47
CA HIS A 618 -5.68 -24.52 -11.44
C HIS A 618 -4.98 -23.67 -10.38
N LEU A 619 -5.14 -24.06 -9.11
CA LEU A 619 -4.36 -23.56 -7.98
C LEU A 619 -3.95 -24.73 -7.09
N GLY A 620 -2.65 -25.05 -7.08
CA GLY A 620 -2.07 -26.12 -6.26
C GLY A 620 -0.57 -26.25 -6.53
N GLY A 621 0.09 -27.13 -5.79
CA GLY A 621 1.55 -27.31 -5.85
C GLY A 621 2.30 -26.46 -4.82
N VAL A 622 3.59 -26.23 -5.09
CA VAL A 622 4.45 -25.33 -4.29
C VAL A 622 4.81 -24.09 -5.10
N PRO A 623 4.92 -22.91 -4.46
CA PRO A 623 5.38 -21.72 -5.16
C PRO A 623 6.85 -21.85 -5.58
N PRO A 624 7.34 -21.01 -6.50
CA PRO A 624 8.75 -20.97 -6.90
C PRO A 624 9.69 -20.84 -5.70
N LYS A 625 10.89 -21.43 -5.79
CA LYS A 625 11.84 -21.32 -4.68
C LYS A 625 12.47 -19.93 -4.64
N VAL A 626 12.27 -19.24 -3.51
CA VAL A 626 12.93 -17.97 -3.21
C VAL A 626 14.42 -18.14 -2.87
N ASP A 627 15.25 -17.21 -3.33
CA ASP A 627 16.68 -17.10 -3.00
C ASP A 627 17.05 -15.61 -2.85
N LEU A 628 16.91 -15.08 -1.63
CA LEU A 628 17.10 -13.65 -1.37
C LEU A 628 18.57 -13.21 -1.52
N ALA A 629 19.53 -14.10 -1.27
CA ALA A 629 20.93 -13.85 -1.56
C ALA A 629 21.18 -13.66 -3.06
N ARG A 630 20.51 -14.45 -3.91
CA ARG A 630 20.54 -14.26 -5.37
C ARG A 630 19.89 -12.96 -5.79
N GLU A 631 18.74 -12.58 -5.21
CA GLU A 631 18.07 -11.31 -5.51
C GLU A 631 18.97 -10.12 -5.16
N LYS A 632 19.61 -10.16 -3.99
CA LYS A 632 20.59 -9.14 -3.60
C LYS A 632 21.76 -9.04 -4.58
N LEU A 633 22.32 -10.18 -5.00
CA LEU A 633 23.41 -10.21 -5.97
C LEU A 633 23.00 -9.60 -7.33
N ILE A 634 21.79 -9.92 -7.81
CA ILE A 634 21.22 -9.32 -9.02
C ILE A 634 21.12 -7.81 -8.84
N GLY A 635 20.56 -7.33 -7.74
CA GLY A 635 20.45 -5.89 -7.48
C GLY A 635 21.81 -5.19 -7.45
N GLU A 636 22.82 -5.77 -6.80
CA GLU A 636 24.19 -5.24 -6.78
C GLU A 636 24.86 -5.20 -8.17
N ILE A 637 24.50 -6.12 -9.08
CA ILE A 637 24.97 -6.13 -10.47
C ILE A 637 24.26 -5.08 -11.30
N LEU A 638 22.94 -4.94 -11.16
CA LEU A 638 22.14 -3.98 -11.92
C LEU A 638 22.46 -2.54 -11.53
N VAL A 639 22.61 -2.25 -10.23
CA VAL A 639 23.05 -0.93 -9.75
C VAL A 639 24.45 -0.58 -10.27
N ALA A 640 25.38 -1.55 -10.28
CA ALA A 640 26.71 -1.34 -10.85
C ALA A 640 26.66 -1.13 -12.36
N GLY A 641 25.84 -1.90 -13.08
CA GLY A 641 25.63 -1.77 -14.52
C GLY A 641 25.01 -0.43 -14.91
N SER A 642 24.02 0.05 -14.16
CA SER A 642 23.43 1.39 -14.30
C SER A 642 24.49 2.48 -14.10
N ARG A 643 25.26 2.40 -13.01
CA ARG A 643 26.30 3.39 -12.69
C ARG A 643 27.36 3.51 -13.78
N ASP A 644 27.76 2.39 -14.35
CA ASP A 644 28.82 2.31 -15.35
C ASP A 644 28.32 2.42 -16.80
N GLY A 645 27.01 2.54 -17.02
CA GLY A 645 26.38 2.64 -18.34
C GLY A 645 26.47 1.35 -19.17
N MET A 646 26.51 0.18 -18.51
CA MET A 646 26.64 -1.12 -19.20
C MET A 646 25.31 -1.71 -19.68
N ILE A 647 24.18 -1.22 -19.14
CA ILE A 647 22.86 -1.77 -19.40
C ILE A 647 22.03 -0.69 -20.07
N SER A 648 21.41 -1.01 -21.21
CA SER A 648 20.55 -0.08 -21.94
C SER A 648 19.07 -0.30 -21.66
N ALA A 649 18.66 -1.54 -21.33
CA ALA A 649 17.34 -1.86 -20.82
C ALA A 649 17.38 -3.07 -19.88
N ALA A 650 16.44 -3.16 -18.95
CA ALA A 650 16.26 -4.31 -18.08
C ALA A 650 14.78 -4.47 -17.73
N HIS A 651 14.34 -5.72 -17.61
CA HIS A 651 12.99 -6.06 -17.22
C HIS A 651 13.03 -7.36 -16.40
N ASP A 652 12.32 -7.38 -15.29
CA ASP A 652 12.24 -8.57 -14.45
C ASP A 652 11.44 -9.70 -15.11
N LEU A 653 11.61 -10.94 -14.61
CA LEU A 653 10.78 -12.07 -15.01
C LEU A 653 9.89 -12.46 -13.83
N SER A 654 8.61 -12.13 -13.94
CA SER A 654 7.57 -12.46 -12.96
C SER A 654 6.44 -13.28 -13.61
N ASP A 655 5.18 -12.88 -13.38
CA ASP A 655 3.96 -13.48 -13.92
C ASP A 655 4.06 -13.69 -15.45
N GLY A 656 3.78 -14.92 -15.92
CA GLY A 656 3.88 -15.27 -17.33
C GLY A 656 5.28 -15.59 -17.86
N GLY A 657 6.34 -15.35 -17.07
CA GLY A 657 7.71 -15.78 -17.36
C GLY A 657 8.39 -15.04 -18.51
N LEU A 658 9.43 -15.67 -19.09
CA LEU A 658 10.30 -15.06 -20.09
C LEU A 658 9.52 -14.53 -21.31
N VAL A 659 8.48 -15.24 -21.75
CA VAL A 659 7.75 -14.82 -22.94
C VAL A 659 6.95 -13.54 -22.72
N GLN A 660 6.38 -13.36 -21.53
CA GLN A 660 5.71 -12.13 -21.15
C GLN A 660 6.69 -10.95 -21.16
N THR A 661 7.83 -11.11 -20.45
CA THR A 661 8.91 -10.11 -20.42
C THR A 661 9.39 -9.73 -21.82
N LEU A 662 9.53 -10.70 -22.75
CA LEU A 662 9.94 -10.45 -24.13
C LEU A 662 8.90 -9.65 -24.90
N VAL A 663 7.62 -9.98 -24.76
CA VAL A 663 6.53 -9.26 -25.42
C VAL A 663 6.47 -7.82 -24.89
N GLU A 664 6.49 -7.64 -23.57
CA GLU A 664 6.43 -6.32 -22.93
C GLU A 664 7.61 -5.45 -23.34
N THR A 665 8.84 -5.96 -23.24
CA THR A 665 10.03 -5.17 -23.58
C THR A 665 10.07 -4.76 -25.06
N CYS A 666 9.63 -5.64 -25.97
CA CYS A 666 9.55 -5.33 -27.41
C CYS A 666 8.46 -4.29 -27.71
N LEU A 667 7.28 -4.42 -27.09
CA LEU A 667 6.16 -3.49 -27.31
C LEU A 667 6.40 -2.12 -26.69
N ILE A 668 7.03 -2.06 -25.52
CA ILE A 668 7.42 -0.81 -24.84
C ILE A 668 8.55 -0.12 -25.62
N GLY A 669 9.53 -0.87 -26.10
CA GLY A 669 10.62 -0.35 -26.93
C GLY A 669 10.22 -0.03 -28.37
N GLU A 670 9.06 -0.53 -28.82
CA GLU A 670 8.60 -0.49 -30.22
C GLU A 670 9.61 -1.08 -31.21
N VAL A 671 10.32 -2.14 -30.78
CA VAL A 671 11.43 -2.73 -31.51
C VAL A 671 11.36 -4.26 -31.43
N GLY A 672 11.63 -4.93 -32.56
CA GLY A 672 11.69 -6.38 -32.65
C GLY A 672 12.94 -6.98 -32.03
N ALA A 673 12.91 -8.30 -31.83
CA ALA A 673 14.04 -9.06 -31.32
C ALA A 673 14.07 -10.47 -31.90
N ARG A 674 15.25 -11.07 -31.93
CA ARG A 674 15.43 -12.50 -32.26
C ARG A 674 15.94 -13.23 -31.03
N VAL A 675 15.20 -14.23 -30.61
CA VAL A 675 15.41 -14.98 -29.37
C VAL A 675 15.67 -16.43 -29.72
N PHE A 676 16.66 -17.02 -29.06
CA PHE A 676 16.95 -18.44 -29.16
C PHE A 676 16.90 -19.08 -27.77
N LEU A 677 16.24 -20.23 -27.73
CA LEU A 677 16.08 -21.04 -26.53
C LEU A 677 17.28 -21.99 -26.39
N ASP A 678 17.55 -22.42 -25.17
CA ASP A 678 18.53 -23.47 -24.91
C ASP A 678 18.00 -24.79 -25.51
N PRO A 679 18.71 -25.44 -26.46
CA PRO A 679 18.24 -26.68 -27.08
C PRO A 679 18.17 -27.85 -26.10
N ASP A 680 18.85 -27.77 -24.95
CA ASP A 680 18.90 -28.83 -23.94
C ASP A 680 17.79 -28.69 -22.88
N GLN A 681 16.96 -27.64 -22.93
CA GLN A 681 15.86 -27.40 -21.99
C GLN A 681 14.51 -27.34 -22.72
N ASP A 682 13.45 -27.83 -22.07
CA ASP A 682 12.08 -27.78 -22.61
C ASP A 682 11.66 -26.33 -22.95
N PRO A 683 11.30 -26.02 -24.21
CA PRO A 683 10.86 -24.68 -24.63
C PRO A 683 9.69 -24.14 -23.80
N PHE A 684 8.75 -25.00 -23.39
CA PHE A 684 7.63 -24.59 -22.56
C PHE A 684 8.11 -24.08 -21.19
N VAL A 685 9.02 -24.83 -20.55
CA VAL A 685 9.62 -24.45 -19.26
C VAL A 685 10.39 -23.14 -19.39
N GLN A 686 11.17 -22.97 -20.47
CA GLN A 686 11.95 -21.75 -20.69
C GLN A 686 11.08 -20.49 -20.85
N LEU A 687 9.95 -20.63 -21.55
CA LEU A 687 9.08 -19.51 -21.90
C LEU A 687 8.15 -19.10 -20.76
N PHE A 688 7.52 -20.08 -20.08
CA PHE A 688 6.38 -19.82 -19.19
C PHE A 688 6.67 -20.03 -17.70
N SER A 689 7.82 -20.59 -17.32
CA SER A 689 8.16 -20.74 -15.90
C SER A 689 8.29 -19.37 -15.22
N GLU A 690 7.79 -19.30 -13.99
CA GLU A 690 7.83 -18.11 -13.11
C GLU A 690 8.88 -18.25 -12.01
N SER A 691 9.97 -19.00 -12.26
CA SER A 691 11.13 -19.03 -11.36
C SER A 691 11.59 -17.63 -10.97
N ALA A 692 11.78 -17.40 -9.67
CA ALA A 692 12.27 -16.12 -9.12
C ALA A 692 13.78 -15.92 -9.37
N GLY A 693 14.30 -14.73 -9.07
CA GLY A 693 15.71 -14.36 -9.24
C GLY A 693 16.16 -14.29 -10.70
N ARG A 694 15.33 -13.76 -11.60
CA ARG A 694 15.63 -13.65 -13.03
C ARG A 694 15.31 -12.27 -13.59
N VAL A 695 16.15 -11.83 -14.53
CA VAL A 695 16.04 -10.53 -15.21
C VAL A 695 16.50 -10.69 -16.65
N LEU A 696 15.78 -10.11 -17.60
CA LEU A 696 16.23 -9.93 -18.97
C LEU A 696 16.91 -8.56 -19.07
N VAL A 697 18.16 -8.52 -19.55
CA VAL A 697 18.88 -7.26 -19.79
C VAL A 697 19.28 -7.13 -21.25
N ALA A 698 19.15 -5.93 -21.80
CA ALA A 698 19.78 -5.52 -23.05
C ALA A 698 21.08 -4.80 -22.74
N VAL A 699 22.15 -5.27 -23.37
CA VAL A 699 23.51 -4.77 -23.18
C VAL A 699 24.07 -4.32 -24.52
N PRO A 700 24.57 -3.07 -24.63
CA PRO A 700 25.30 -2.62 -25.81
C PRO A 700 26.44 -3.58 -26.14
N ARG A 701 26.63 -3.85 -27.43
CA ARG A 701 27.63 -4.83 -27.90
C ARG A 701 29.06 -4.50 -27.43
N SER A 702 29.37 -3.22 -27.22
CA SER A 702 30.66 -2.78 -26.67
C SER A 702 30.87 -3.16 -25.20
N GLU A 703 29.79 -3.34 -24.43
CA GLU A 703 29.83 -3.64 -23.00
C GLU A 703 29.57 -5.13 -22.68
N GLU A 704 29.12 -5.93 -23.66
CA GLU A 704 28.75 -7.36 -23.47
C GLU A 704 29.84 -8.16 -22.74
N LEU A 705 31.10 -8.03 -23.15
CA LEU A 705 32.21 -8.77 -22.52
C LEU A 705 32.41 -8.34 -21.07
N ARG A 706 32.43 -7.02 -20.81
CA ARG A 706 32.64 -6.47 -19.47
C ARG A 706 31.50 -6.86 -18.52
N PHE A 707 30.26 -6.80 -19.01
CA PHE A 707 29.08 -7.16 -18.23
C PHE A 707 29.06 -8.66 -17.89
N THR A 708 29.29 -9.53 -18.89
CA THR A 708 29.33 -10.99 -18.69
C THR A 708 30.49 -11.43 -17.78
N GLU A 709 31.66 -10.79 -17.88
CA GLU A 709 32.78 -11.01 -16.95
C GLU A 709 32.43 -10.58 -15.53
N MET A 710 31.71 -9.47 -15.34
CA MET A 710 31.22 -9.05 -14.02
C MET A 710 30.24 -10.06 -13.43
N CYS A 711 29.29 -10.57 -14.22
CA CYS A 711 28.38 -11.63 -13.78
C CYS A 711 29.14 -12.89 -13.37
N ALA A 712 30.06 -13.36 -14.23
CA ALA A 712 30.86 -14.56 -13.97
C ALA A 712 31.74 -14.41 -12.72
N ALA A 713 32.40 -13.26 -12.54
CA ALA A 713 33.26 -12.99 -11.38
C ALA A 713 32.49 -13.00 -10.05
N ARG A 714 31.20 -12.64 -10.07
CA ARG A 714 30.32 -12.68 -8.89
C ARG A 714 29.47 -13.94 -8.79
N GLY A 715 29.62 -14.89 -9.73
CA GLY A 715 28.90 -16.16 -9.73
C GLY A 715 27.41 -16.05 -10.08
N LEU A 716 27.01 -15.03 -10.85
CA LEU A 716 25.66 -14.91 -11.39
C LEU A 716 25.57 -15.60 -12.76
N PRO A 717 24.74 -16.65 -12.93
CA PRO A 717 24.43 -17.22 -14.24
C PRO A 717 23.89 -16.14 -15.18
N CYS A 718 24.49 -16.06 -16.35
CA CYS A 718 24.17 -15.11 -17.39
C CYS A 718 24.26 -15.86 -18.72
N ARG A 719 23.13 -15.97 -19.43
CA ARG A 719 23.04 -16.65 -20.72
C ARG A 719 22.63 -15.64 -21.78
N ARG A 720 23.35 -15.62 -22.89
CA ARG A 720 22.87 -14.92 -24.08
C ARG A 720 21.64 -15.63 -24.62
N THR A 721 20.53 -14.92 -24.73
CA THR A 721 19.23 -15.47 -25.18
C THR A 721 18.71 -14.84 -26.46
N GLY A 722 19.33 -13.76 -26.94
CA GLY A 722 18.88 -13.11 -28.16
C GLY A 722 19.68 -11.88 -28.56
N VAL A 723 19.14 -11.15 -29.51
CA VAL A 723 19.63 -9.86 -29.98
C VAL A 723 18.45 -8.98 -30.35
N VAL A 724 18.56 -7.69 -30.06
CA VAL A 724 17.62 -6.67 -30.50
C VAL A 724 17.77 -6.45 -32.00
N ASP A 725 16.66 -6.41 -32.72
CA ASP A 725 16.62 -6.25 -34.17
C ASP A 725 15.68 -5.10 -34.57
N PRO A 726 16.20 -3.85 -34.65
CA PRO A 726 15.41 -2.67 -35.01
C PRO A 726 14.83 -2.70 -36.43
N GLU A 727 15.37 -3.54 -37.32
CA GLU A 727 14.84 -3.71 -38.67
C GLU A 727 13.69 -4.73 -38.72
N SER A 728 13.51 -5.52 -37.64
CA SER A 728 12.42 -6.47 -37.48
C SER A 728 11.19 -5.78 -36.90
N GLU A 729 10.06 -5.86 -37.61
CA GLU A 729 8.73 -5.52 -37.09
C GLU A 729 8.09 -6.71 -36.32
N ALA A 730 8.92 -7.60 -35.76
CA ALA A 730 8.48 -8.82 -35.11
C ALA A 730 9.41 -9.28 -33.98
N LEU A 731 8.83 -9.99 -33.01
CA LEU A 731 9.54 -10.85 -32.07
C LEU A 731 9.65 -12.26 -32.69
N GLU A 732 10.86 -12.68 -33.03
CA GLU A 732 11.14 -14.03 -33.51
C GLU A 732 11.66 -14.88 -32.34
N ILE A 733 10.94 -15.94 -31.99
CA ILE A 733 11.41 -16.97 -31.06
C ILE A 733 11.71 -18.21 -31.89
N GLN A 734 13.01 -18.54 -32.01
CA GLN A 734 13.49 -19.63 -32.84
C GLN A 734 12.81 -20.96 -32.47
N ASP A 735 12.43 -21.73 -33.49
CA ASP A 735 11.75 -23.03 -33.38
C ASP A 735 10.35 -22.99 -32.71
N VAL A 736 9.84 -21.79 -32.41
CA VAL A 736 8.49 -21.55 -31.89
C VAL A 736 7.64 -20.81 -32.93
N ALA A 737 7.86 -19.50 -33.10
CA ALA A 737 7.13 -18.68 -34.06
C ALA A 737 7.76 -17.29 -34.23
N THR A 738 7.39 -16.63 -35.34
CA THR A 738 7.56 -15.19 -35.52
C THR A 738 6.24 -14.49 -35.20
N PHE A 739 6.28 -13.54 -34.28
CA PHE A 739 5.14 -12.74 -33.84
C PHE A 739 5.29 -11.30 -34.33
N PRO A 740 4.51 -10.86 -35.33
CA PRO A 740 4.46 -9.45 -35.70
C PRO A 740 4.10 -8.58 -34.48
N LEU A 741 4.79 -7.45 -34.30
CA LEU A 741 4.55 -6.57 -33.16
C LEU A 741 3.09 -6.08 -33.12
N GLU A 742 2.46 -5.88 -34.28
CA GLU A 742 1.06 -5.49 -34.38
C GLU A 742 0.09 -6.57 -33.86
N GLU A 743 0.39 -7.85 -34.08
CA GLU A 743 -0.41 -8.96 -33.54
C GLU A 743 -0.29 -9.01 -32.03
N LEU A 744 0.93 -8.91 -31.51
CA LEU A 744 1.19 -8.86 -30.07
C LEU A 744 0.51 -7.66 -29.42
N ARG A 745 0.61 -6.47 -30.04
CA ARG A 745 -0.03 -5.25 -29.56
C ARG A 745 -1.53 -5.39 -29.48
N THR A 746 -2.16 -5.92 -30.54
CA THR A 746 -3.60 -6.15 -30.57
C THR A 746 -4.04 -7.09 -29.45
N ALA A 747 -3.31 -8.19 -29.24
CA ALA A 747 -3.62 -9.17 -28.21
C ALA A 747 -3.42 -8.62 -26.79
N TRP A 748 -2.32 -7.91 -26.56
CA TRP A 748 -1.94 -7.40 -25.24
C TRP A 748 -2.71 -6.15 -24.83
N GLU A 749 -2.88 -5.17 -25.73
CA GLU A 749 -3.57 -3.91 -25.42
C GLU A 749 -5.11 -4.00 -25.51
N GLY A 750 -5.64 -5.01 -26.21
CA GLY A 750 -7.08 -5.10 -26.52
C GLY A 750 -7.97 -5.62 -25.38
N THR A 751 -7.44 -6.38 -24.42
CA THR A 751 -8.26 -7.13 -23.44
C THR A 751 -9.06 -6.24 -22.49
N LEU A 752 -8.40 -5.33 -21.75
CA LEU A 752 -9.11 -4.49 -20.77
C LEU A 752 -10.08 -3.49 -21.44
N PRO A 753 -9.74 -2.82 -22.56
CA PRO A 753 -10.70 -2.01 -23.31
C PRO A 753 -11.92 -2.81 -23.79
N ALA A 754 -11.75 -4.07 -24.20
CA ALA A 754 -12.90 -4.89 -24.61
C ALA A 754 -13.83 -5.26 -23.46
N LEU A 755 -13.30 -5.37 -22.23
CA LEU A 755 -14.07 -5.73 -21.04
C LEU A 755 -14.79 -4.53 -20.41
N PHE A 756 -14.16 -3.34 -20.44
CA PHE A 756 -14.57 -2.17 -19.65
C PHE A 756 -14.76 -0.87 -20.47
N GLY A 757 -14.49 -0.87 -21.77
CA GLY A 757 -14.59 0.30 -22.66
C GLY A 757 -15.93 0.50 -23.36
#